data_AF-A0A9P0KNM5-F1
#
_entry.id   AF-A0A9P0KNM5-F1
#
_cell.length_a   1.000
_cell.length_b   1.000
_cell.length_c   1.000
_cell.angle_alpha   90.00
_cell.angle_beta   90.00
_cell.angle_gamma   90.00
#
_symmetry.space_group_name_H-M   'P 1'
#
loop_
_entity.id
_entity.type
_entity.pdbx_description
1 polymer ?
#
loop_
_entity_poly.entity_id
_entity_poly.type
_entity_poly.pdbx_seq_one_letter_code
_entity_poly.pdbx_strand_id
1 'polypeptide(L)'
;MIYKMLPSISSYSFLYTLFAWLLGFCYGFVLLSSAAGHNAGVRLFDVGSAVSYKLHSTLLFDENEESTKDVGFYIDADVVIEAVWENDEQRLLKIELKSPRLHIKSRKAPTPDGFIPHWSKLEELTNKPFLMVWKNGKIEKILLAKTEEVSMVNLKKGFASLLQIQLSEGTVDETDASGKCTATYTSQSSTKIVKTKSNCTSDDFYRVNNPHEFLRVNRNSFITVEYEADSSKTYLNSIVARENHVMYLPIKEDIACRVKSEQILSYVSSEKIRILEASTVEEAIESISKTEGLIFTQETLLTERESLDEETHSFTKQVDSLRGYLDAKDLGSLKPAKAFIKLVTTARRASKDDISKALSSKKNKGILLQLYDILGYAQTKDSHEAVMKSIHLDNENQIEVSERYLWATSFSSQPNPDIAENLLKQYKKLTNIPPKIQETLVLTLGSMAYKLGKLPDKKLHVKIIRDIEETILNNLDYAKGENKFVFFRALKNLHSPSTITVLLNYVTNGTQKEGVLAWKAIKAFGPDLWDERIQSAAVKAFFQLDRKYDSSSRTLAADILIESQPNDRLLEDILNFLIGTDPAYEVKQYANRKIGMLADEDNTIRARVQKIIRKNPKLNNYHGLAPRGLSLALTRRFMSNPYSNGSLVTVQEMKSGIAKRGTVDVVLDKHGFSKELFSSGTETEENSKTHRTLLINASL
;
A
#
# COMPACT_ATOMS: atom_id res chain seq x y z
N MET A 1 52.55 -8.19 -87.59
CA MET A 1 53.28 -9.25 -86.84
C MET A 1 52.94 -9.08 -85.37
N ILE A 2 52.69 -10.18 -84.66
CA ILE A 2 52.39 -10.33 -83.22
C ILE A 2 50.89 -10.33 -82.85
N TYR A 3 50.43 -11.56 -82.60
CA TYR A 3 49.23 -12.03 -81.90
C TYR A 3 49.29 -11.75 -80.38
N LYS A 4 48.12 -11.54 -79.74
CA LYS A 4 47.70 -11.89 -78.34
C LYS A 4 46.69 -10.86 -77.82
N MET A 5 45.67 -11.14 -77.01
CA MET A 5 44.96 -12.33 -76.52
C MET A 5 43.71 -11.75 -75.84
N LEU A 6 42.51 -12.26 -76.12
CA LEU A 6 41.29 -11.93 -75.35
C LEU A 6 41.29 -12.71 -74.02
N PRO A 7 40.89 -12.11 -72.88
CA PRO A 7 40.67 -12.85 -71.65
C PRO A 7 39.30 -13.56 -71.68
N SER A 8 39.30 -14.82 -71.27
CA SER A 8 38.09 -15.63 -71.08
C SER A 8 37.30 -15.10 -69.88
N ILE A 9 36.01 -14.83 -70.10
CA ILE A 9 35.07 -14.56 -69.03
C ILE A 9 34.76 -15.91 -68.38
N SER A 10 35.24 -16.04 -67.14
CA SER A 10 34.99 -17.17 -66.24
C SER A 10 33.50 -17.45 -66.10
N SER A 11 33.09 -18.69 -66.40
CA SER A 11 31.74 -19.23 -66.27
C SER A 11 31.15 -19.13 -64.85
N TYR A 12 31.95 -18.73 -63.85
CA TYR A 12 31.49 -18.53 -62.48
C TYR A 12 30.77 -17.19 -62.27
N SER A 13 31.01 -16.16 -63.10
CA SER A 13 30.37 -14.84 -62.93
C SER A 13 28.87 -14.85 -63.28
N PHE A 14 28.47 -15.67 -64.25
CA PHE A 14 27.08 -15.83 -64.67
C PHE A 14 26.26 -16.62 -63.62
N LEU A 15 26.87 -17.62 -62.99
CA LEU A 15 26.23 -18.39 -61.93
C LEU A 15 25.99 -17.56 -60.65
N TYR A 16 26.93 -16.68 -60.28
CA TYR A 16 26.76 -15.80 -59.12
C TYR A 16 25.68 -14.72 -59.33
N THR A 17 25.56 -14.17 -60.55
CA THR A 17 24.51 -13.21 -60.87
C THR A 17 23.13 -13.85 -60.93
N LEU A 18 23.02 -15.07 -61.45
CA LEU A 18 21.77 -15.85 -61.42
C LEU A 18 21.35 -16.23 -59.99
N PHE A 19 22.31 -16.62 -59.14
CA PHE A 19 22.06 -16.98 -57.74
C PHE A 19 21.66 -15.76 -56.89
N ALA A 20 22.27 -14.60 -57.14
CA ALA A 20 21.89 -13.33 -56.49
C ALA A 20 20.50 -12.85 -56.92
N TRP A 21 20.10 -13.07 -58.19
CA TRP A 21 18.76 -12.76 -58.67
C TRP A 21 17.68 -13.69 -58.07
N LEU A 22 17.98 -14.99 -57.96
CA LEU A 22 17.09 -15.97 -57.33
C LEU A 22 16.92 -15.71 -55.82
N LEU A 23 18.01 -15.35 -55.11
CA LEU A 23 17.92 -14.91 -53.71
C LEU A 23 17.13 -13.60 -53.58
N GLY A 24 17.33 -12.62 -54.47
CA GLY A 24 16.58 -11.36 -54.48
C GLY A 24 15.07 -11.55 -54.68
N PHE A 25 14.66 -12.45 -55.57
CA PHE A 25 13.25 -12.80 -55.76
C PHE A 25 12.67 -13.58 -54.58
N CYS A 26 13.43 -14.48 -53.96
CA CYS A 26 12.98 -15.21 -52.76
C CYS A 26 12.86 -14.29 -51.53
N TYR A 27 13.77 -13.34 -51.32
CA TYR A 27 13.66 -12.35 -50.25
C TYR A 27 12.57 -11.30 -50.52
N GLY A 28 12.36 -10.91 -51.78
CA GLY A 28 11.25 -10.05 -52.18
C GLY A 28 9.89 -10.69 -51.92
N PHE A 29 9.73 -11.98 -52.22
CA PHE A 29 8.49 -12.73 -51.93
C PHE A 29 8.31 -12.99 -50.43
N VAL A 30 9.37 -13.24 -49.67
CA VAL A 30 9.27 -13.42 -48.20
C VAL A 30 8.96 -12.10 -47.49
N LEU A 31 9.43 -10.95 -47.98
CA LEU A 31 9.08 -9.64 -47.42
C LEU A 31 7.68 -9.16 -47.85
N LEU A 32 7.25 -9.44 -49.09
CA LEU A 32 5.88 -9.14 -49.55
C LEU A 32 4.83 -10.07 -48.92
N SER A 33 5.17 -11.33 -48.66
CA SER A 33 4.27 -12.28 -47.98
C SER A 33 4.21 -12.06 -46.47
N SER A 34 5.27 -11.55 -45.85
CA SER A 34 5.30 -11.20 -44.42
C SER A 34 4.58 -9.86 -44.11
N ALA A 35 4.60 -8.92 -45.06
CA ALA A 35 3.85 -7.66 -44.96
C ALA A 35 2.34 -7.83 -45.25
N ALA A 36 1.94 -8.79 -46.08
CA ALA A 36 0.53 -9.02 -46.43
C ALA A 36 -0.27 -9.80 -45.37
N GLY A 37 0.39 -10.38 -44.36
CA GLY A 37 -0.26 -11.14 -43.28
C GLY A 37 -0.59 -10.33 -42.01
N HIS A 38 -0.17 -9.06 -41.93
CA HIS A 38 -0.21 -8.31 -40.66
C HIS A 38 -1.47 -7.47 -40.39
N ASN A 39 -2.43 -7.42 -41.32
CA ASN A 39 -3.68 -6.63 -41.19
C ASN A 39 -4.92 -7.40 -41.67
N ALA A 40 -5.07 -8.68 -41.31
CA ALA A 40 -6.40 -9.30 -41.39
C ALA A 40 -7.25 -8.72 -40.25
N GLY A 41 -7.98 -7.65 -40.54
CA GLY A 41 -8.85 -6.95 -39.58
C GLY A 41 -9.81 -7.91 -38.88
N VAL A 42 -10.12 -7.60 -37.61
CA VAL A 42 -11.09 -8.35 -36.80
C VAL A 42 -12.47 -8.25 -37.45
N ARG A 43 -12.96 -9.32 -38.08
CA ARG A 43 -14.25 -9.33 -38.79
C ARG A 43 -15.45 -9.70 -37.90
N LEU A 44 -15.45 -9.25 -36.64
CA LEU A 44 -16.54 -9.48 -35.68
C LEU A 44 -17.64 -8.43 -35.85
N PHE A 45 -18.90 -8.84 -35.79
CA PHE A 45 -20.12 -8.01 -35.96
C PHE A 45 -20.26 -7.40 -37.36
N ASP A 46 -20.54 -8.23 -38.37
CA ASP A 46 -20.74 -7.78 -39.75
C ASP A 46 -21.83 -6.68 -39.84
N VAL A 47 -21.57 -5.63 -40.63
CA VAL A 47 -22.55 -4.54 -40.84
C VAL A 47 -23.85 -5.06 -41.43
N GLY A 48 -24.97 -4.52 -40.95
CA GLY A 48 -26.31 -5.00 -41.33
C GLY A 48 -26.71 -6.28 -40.61
N SER A 49 -26.04 -6.63 -39.51
CA SER A 49 -26.47 -7.71 -38.61
C SER A 49 -26.85 -7.18 -37.23
N ALA A 50 -27.82 -7.83 -36.61
CA ALA A 50 -28.12 -7.71 -35.19
C ALA A 50 -27.88 -9.07 -34.53
N VAL A 51 -27.13 -9.06 -33.44
CA VAL A 51 -26.78 -10.27 -32.69
C VAL A 51 -27.35 -10.16 -31.28
N SER A 52 -28.13 -11.17 -30.89
CA SER A 52 -28.72 -11.27 -29.57
C SER A 52 -27.87 -12.17 -28.68
N TYR A 53 -27.59 -11.67 -27.48
CA TYR A 53 -26.81 -12.33 -26.46
C TYR A 53 -27.57 -12.40 -25.14
N LYS A 54 -27.24 -13.40 -24.33
CA LYS A 54 -27.65 -13.45 -22.93
C LYS A 54 -26.48 -13.05 -22.04
N LEU A 55 -26.69 -12.04 -21.19
CA LEU A 55 -25.73 -11.56 -20.22
C LEU A 55 -26.02 -12.12 -18.83
N HIS A 56 -24.98 -12.61 -18.19
CA HIS A 56 -24.97 -13.08 -16.81
C HIS A 56 -23.81 -12.41 -16.08
N SER A 57 -24.08 -11.51 -15.13
CA SER A 57 -23.04 -10.82 -14.37
C SER A 57 -23.21 -11.13 -12.89
N THR A 58 -22.30 -11.92 -12.34
CA THR A 58 -22.30 -12.38 -10.95
C THR A 58 -21.24 -11.63 -10.16
N LEU A 59 -21.59 -11.14 -8.97
CA LEU A 59 -20.65 -10.62 -7.98
C LEU A 59 -20.85 -11.35 -6.65
N LEU A 60 -19.79 -11.98 -6.15
CA LEU A 60 -19.78 -12.73 -4.90
C LEU A 60 -18.71 -12.20 -3.95
N PHE A 61 -19.05 -12.18 -2.67
CA PHE A 61 -18.19 -11.87 -1.54
C PHE A 61 -18.12 -13.10 -0.64
N ASP A 62 -16.90 -13.51 -0.34
CA ASP A 62 -16.65 -14.62 0.58
C ASP A 62 -15.51 -14.31 1.55
N GLU A 63 -15.53 -15.04 2.66
CA GLU A 63 -14.38 -15.13 3.56
C GLU A 63 -13.42 -16.15 2.92
N ASN A 64 -12.11 -15.93 3.05
CA ASN A 64 -11.07 -16.74 2.40
C ASN A 64 -10.94 -18.17 3.01
N GLU A 65 -12.04 -18.76 3.45
CA GLU A 65 -12.16 -20.11 3.98
C GLU A 65 -13.04 -20.95 3.05
N GLU A 66 -12.57 -22.14 2.68
CA GLU A 66 -13.21 -23.04 1.70
C GLU A 66 -14.62 -23.50 2.09
N SER A 67 -15.06 -23.27 3.33
CA SER A 67 -16.34 -23.74 3.88
C SER A 67 -17.40 -22.66 4.12
N THR A 68 -17.11 -21.39 3.79
CA THR A 68 -18.04 -20.29 4.08
C THR A 68 -19.04 -20.07 2.94
N LYS A 69 -20.29 -19.74 3.29
CA LYS A 69 -21.33 -19.40 2.32
C LYS A 69 -21.10 -18.00 1.76
N ASP A 70 -20.99 -17.89 0.43
CA ASP A 70 -20.88 -16.61 -0.27
C ASP A 70 -22.17 -15.79 -0.18
N VAL A 71 -22.03 -14.47 -0.17
CA VAL A 71 -23.14 -13.52 -0.40
C VAL A 71 -22.86 -12.73 -1.66
N GLY A 72 -23.90 -12.23 -2.32
CA GLY A 72 -23.69 -11.46 -3.53
C GLY A 72 -24.95 -11.19 -4.30
N PHE A 73 -24.77 -10.73 -5.54
CA PHE A 73 -25.85 -10.51 -6.47
C PHE A 73 -25.48 -10.99 -7.86
N TYR A 74 -26.51 -11.19 -8.66
CA TYR A 74 -26.44 -11.63 -10.04
C TYR A 74 -27.37 -10.75 -10.86
N ILE A 75 -26.92 -10.36 -12.05
CA ILE A 75 -27.73 -9.62 -13.01
C ILE A 75 -27.87 -10.48 -14.26
N ASP A 76 -29.10 -10.76 -14.65
CA ASP A 76 -29.45 -11.27 -15.97
C ASP A 76 -30.04 -10.18 -16.85
N ALA A 77 -29.67 -10.19 -18.12
CA ALA A 77 -30.25 -9.32 -19.12
C ALA A 77 -30.10 -9.94 -20.51
N ASP A 78 -31.00 -9.59 -21.42
CA ASP A 78 -30.80 -9.84 -22.84
C ASP A 78 -30.09 -8.64 -23.45
N VAL A 79 -29.12 -8.86 -24.34
CA VAL A 79 -28.38 -7.79 -25.00
C VAL A 79 -28.49 -7.94 -26.50
N VAL A 80 -28.87 -6.86 -27.17
CA VAL A 80 -28.87 -6.80 -28.64
C VAL A 80 -27.75 -5.88 -29.09
N ILE A 81 -26.90 -6.38 -29.98
CA ILE A 81 -25.80 -5.62 -30.61
C ILE A 81 -26.12 -5.49 -32.10
N GLU A 82 -26.39 -4.28 -32.55
CA GLU A 82 -26.72 -3.94 -33.93
C GLU A 82 -25.54 -3.24 -34.61
N ALA A 83 -24.99 -3.84 -35.67
CA ALA A 83 -23.98 -3.21 -36.50
C ALA A 83 -24.64 -2.34 -37.57
N VAL A 84 -24.91 -1.07 -37.21
CA VAL A 84 -25.80 -0.18 -37.97
C VAL A 84 -25.10 0.58 -39.10
N TRP A 85 -23.78 0.79 -39.00
CA TRP A 85 -23.00 1.55 -39.97
C TRP A 85 -21.51 1.14 -39.95
N GLU A 86 -20.82 1.27 -41.09
CA GLU A 86 -19.42 0.93 -41.30
C GLU A 86 -18.77 1.86 -42.35
N ASN A 87 -17.49 2.17 -42.17
CA ASN A 87 -16.60 2.64 -43.23
C ASN A 87 -15.30 1.80 -43.26
N ASP A 88 -14.32 2.21 -44.07
CA ASP A 88 -13.06 1.46 -44.25
C ASP A 88 -12.26 1.23 -42.95
N GLU A 89 -12.52 1.99 -41.87
CA GLU A 89 -11.76 1.93 -40.62
C GLU A 89 -12.59 1.65 -39.36
N GLN A 90 -13.85 2.06 -39.33
CA GLN A 90 -14.69 2.16 -38.14
C GLN A 90 -16.05 1.53 -38.37
N ARG A 91 -16.61 0.97 -37.30
CA ARG A 91 -17.97 0.44 -37.24
C ARG A 91 -18.72 1.10 -36.10
N LEU A 92 -19.97 1.46 -36.34
CA LEU A 92 -20.88 1.96 -35.32
C LEU A 92 -21.78 0.82 -34.85
N LEU A 93 -21.68 0.50 -33.56
CA LEU A 93 -22.53 -0.50 -32.91
C LEU A 93 -23.57 0.22 -32.05
N LYS A 94 -24.85 -0.12 -32.24
CA LYS A 94 -25.94 0.26 -31.34
C LYS A 94 -26.24 -0.91 -30.43
N ILE A 95 -26.23 -0.67 -29.12
CA ILE A 95 -26.36 -1.73 -28.12
C ILE A 95 -27.54 -1.40 -27.21
N GLU A 96 -28.38 -2.40 -26.98
CA GLU A 96 -29.55 -2.29 -26.10
C GLU A 96 -29.50 -3.40 -25.03
N LEU A 97 -29.48 -2.98 -23.77
CA LEU A 97 -29.61 -3.88 -22.61
C LEU A 97 -31.11 -4.01 -22.29
N LYS A 98 -31.71 -5.18 -22.52
CA LYS A 98 -33.15 -5.42 -22.33
C LYS A 98 -33.41 -6.07 -20.98
N SER A 99 -34.31 -5.43 -20.22
CA SER A 99 -34.87 -5.94 -18.96
C SER A 99 -33.83 -6.49 -17.96
N PRO A 100 -32.81 -5.70 -17.55
CA PRO A 100 -31.86 -6.16 -16.54
C PRO A 100 -32.59 -6.43 -15.22
N ARG A 101 -32.38 -7.60 -14.63
CA ARG A 101 -33.02 -8.03 -13.39
C ARG A 101 -31.97 -8.35 -12.34
N LEU A 102 -32.24 -7.95 -11.10
CA LEU A 102 -31.35 -8.26 -9.98
C LEU A 102 -31.82 -9.52 -9.24
N HIS A 103 -30.89 -10.42 -9.01
CA HIS A 103 -31.05 -11.54 -8.09
C HIS A 103 -30.04 -11.42 -6.96
N ILE A 104 -30.40 -11.86 -5.76
CA ILE A 104 -29.50 -11.85 -4.61
C ILE A 104 -29.23 -13.26 -4.09
N LYS A 105 -28.04 -13.43 -3.49
CA LYS A 105 -27.65 -14.59 -2.72
C LYS A 105 -27.29 -14.13 -1.31
N SER A 106 -27.97 -14.72 -0.32
CA SER A 106 -27.80 -14.37 1.09
C SER A 106 -27.54 -15.62 1.93
N ARG A 107 -26.69 -15.49 2.96
CA ARG A 107 -26.42 -16.54 3.96
C ARG A 107 -27.67 -17.01 4.71
N LYS A 108 -28.72 -16.18 4.74
CA LYS A 108 -29.97 -16.43 5.48
C LYS A 108 -31.12 -16.92 4.58
N ALA A 109 -30.89 -17.09 3.27
CA ALA A 109 -31.94 -17.56 2.37
C ALA A 109 -32.29 -19.03 2.66
N PRO A 110 -33.58 -19.40 2.66
CA PRO A 110 -34.00 -20.79 2.78
C PRO A 110 -33.51 -21.61 1.57
N THR A 111 -33.26 -22.90 1.79
CA THR A 111 -32.86 -23.83 0.73
C THR A 111 -33.90 -23.90 -0.39
N PRO A 112 -33.50 -24.03 -1.67
CA PRO A 112 -32.13 -24.29 -2.14
C PRO A 112 -31.21 -23.07 -2.10
N ASP A 113 -29.94 -23.30 -1.74
CA ASP A 113 -28.88 -22.30 -1.85
C ASP A 113 -28.79 -21.84 -3.32
N GLY A 114 -28.99 -20.55 -3.60
CA GLY A 114 -29.02 -20.02 -4.96
C GLY A 114 -29.36 -18.53 -5.04
N PHE A 115 -29.41 -18.02 -6.27
CA PHE A 115 -29.83 -16.65 -6.56
C PHE A 115 -31.36 -16.58 -6.65
N ILE A 116 -31.96 -15.71 -5.83
CA ILE A 116 -33.42 -15.50 -5.81
C ILE A 116 -33.72 -14.12 -6.41
N PRO A 117 -34.73 -13.98 -7.28
CA PRO A 117 -35.15 -12.69 -7.80
C PRO A 117 -35.42 -11.70 -6.66
N HIS A 118 -34.92 -10.49 -6.79
CA HIS A 118 -35.08 -9.46 -5.77
C HIS A 118 -35.42 -8.13 -6.43
N TRP A 119 -36.50 -7.50 -5.97
CA TRP A 119 -36.87 -6.19 -6.47
C TRP A 119 -35.79 -5.17 -6.12
N SER A 120 -35.34 -4.39 -7.09
CA SER A 120 -34.31 -3.37 -6.89
C SER A 120 -34.67 -2.08 -7.61
N LYS A 121 -33.87 -1.04 -7.41
CA LYS A 121 -34.01 0.19 -8.21
C LYS A 121 -33.53 0.00 -9.64
N LEU A 122 -32.76 -1.06 -9.95
CA LEU A 122 -32.20 -1.31 -11.29
C LEU A 122 -33.29 -1.36 -12.36
N GLU A 123 -34.44 -1.97 -12.02
CA GLU A 123 -35.59 -2.08 -12.90
C GLU A 123 -36.32 -0.73 -13.14
N GLU A 124 -36.10 0.26 -12.27
CA GLU A 124 -36.68 1.61 -12.37
C GLU A 124 -35.72 2.62 -13.02
N LEU A 125 -34.43 2.28 -13.12
CA LEU A 125 -33.43 3.15 -13.72
C LEU A 125 -33.74 3.37 -15.21
N THR A 126 -33.58 4.62 -15.66
CA THR A 126 -33.62 4.95 -17.08
C THR A 126 -32.56 4.14 -17.80
N ASN A 127 -33.00 3.29 -18.74
CA ASN A 127 -32.15 2.43 -19.55
C ASN A 127 -32.48 2.62 -21.03
N LYS A 128 -31.64 3.40 -21.71
CA LYS A 128 -31.73 3.71 -23.14
C LYS A 128 -30.66 2.94 -23.94
N PRO A 129 -30.84 2.73 -25.25
CA PRO A 129 -29.75 2.21 -26.08
C PRO A 129 -28.53 3.13 -26.01
N PHE A 130 -27.33 2.57 -26.23
CA PHE A 130 -26.09 3.32 -26.29
C PHE A 130 -25.30 2.96 -27.54
N LEU A 131 -24.41 3.85 -27.98
CA LEU A 131 -23.62 3.65 -29.19
C LEU A 131 -22.14 3.48 -28.86
N MET A 132 -21.44 2.75 -29.71
CA MET A 132 -20.03 2.49 -29.58
C MET A 132 -19.35 2.55 -30.94
N VAL A 133 -18.31 3.36 -31.05
CA VAL A 133 -17.46 3.38 -32.24
C VAL A 133 -16.34 2.37 -32.03
N TRP A 134 -16.35 1.34 -32.85
CA TRP A 134 -15.49 0.18 -32.76
C TRP A 134 -14.55 0.12 -33.96
N LYS A 135 -13.25 0.03 -33.70
CA LYS A 135 -12.19 0.07 -34.71
C LYS A 135 -11.24 -1.09 -34.48
N ASN A 136 -11.34 -2.11 -35.33
CA ASN A 136 -10.48 -3.30 -35.31
C ASN A 136 -10.33 -3.94 -33.91
N GLY A 137 -11.43 -4.13 -33.19
CA GLY A 137 -11.37 -4.71 -31.83
C GLY A 137 -11.22 -3.70 -30.69
N LYS A 138 -10.86 -2.46 -30.98
CA LYS A 138 -10.70 -1.38 -30.00
C LYS A 138 -11.93 -0.48 -29.95
N ILE A 139 -12.28 -0.03 -28.76
CA ILE A 139 -13.34 0.95 -28.57
C ILE A 139 -12.72 2.34 -28.59
N GLU A 140 -13.14 3.16 -29.55
CA GLU A 140 -12.62 4.53 -29.71
C GLU A 140 -13.39 5.53 -28.84
N LYS A 141 -14.73 5.44 -28.86
CA LYS A 141 -15.62 6.25 -28.03
C LYS A 141 -16.91 5.49 -27.73
N ILE A 142 -17.45 5.71 -26.53
CA ILE A 142 -18.78 5.26 -26.11
C ILE A 142 -19.69 6.49 -25.98
N LEU A 143 -20.94 6.34 -26.41
CA LEU A 143 -21.93 7.40 -26.47
C LEU A 143 -23.15 6.97 -25.65
N LEU A 144 -23.35 7.62 -24.50
CA LEU A 144 -24.37 7.27 -23.51
C LEU A 144 -25.44 8.36 -23.45
N ALA A 145 -26.66 7.99 -23.03
CA ALA A 145 -27.74 8.96 -22.93
C ALA A 145 -27.56 9.84 -21.68
N LYS A 146 -27.67 11.17 -21.85
CA LYS A 146 -27.41 12.14 -20.78
C LYS A 146 -28.33 12.02 -19.55
N THR A 147 -29.48 11.35 -19.69
CA THR A 147 -30.52 11.24 -18.65
C THR A 147 -30.32 10.06 -17.71
N GLU A 148 -29.21 9.33 -17.80
CA GLU A 148 -28.98 8.09 -17.06
C GLU A 148 -28.14 8.32 -15.80
N GLU A 149 -28.47 7.58 -14.74
CA GLU A 149 -27.73 7.60 -13.48
C GLU A 149 -26.36 6.90 -13.61
N VAL A 150 -25.41 7.31 -12.77
CA VAL A 150 -24.02 6.81 -12.79
C VAL A 150 -23.95 5.27 -12.68
N SER A 151 -24.84 4.62 -11.92
CA SER A 151 -24.85 3.15 -11.80
C SER A 151 -25.19 2.47 -13.13
N MET A 152 -26.16 2.98 -13.88
CA MET A 152 -26.54 2.44 -15.20
C MET A 152 -25.44 2.70 -16.24
N VAL A 153 -24.88 3.92 -16.22
CA VAL A 153 -23.72 4.30 -17.04
C VAL A 153 -22.55 3.33 -16.80
N ASN A 154 -22.19 3.06 -15.54
CA ASN A 154 -21.12 2.14 -15.19
C ASN A 154 -21.41 0.69 -15.61
N LEU A 155 -22.67 0.23 -15.49
CA LEU A 155 -23.07 -1.10 -15.97
C LEU A 155 -22.83 -1.24 -17.47
N LYS A 156 -23.19 -0.22 -18.26
CA LYS A 156 -22.96 -0.18 -19.71
C LYS A 156 -21.48 -0.08 -20.07
N LYS A 157 -20.70 0.72 -19.35
CA LYS A 157 -19.23 0.77 -19.51
C LYS A 157 -18.60 -0.60 -19.22
N GLY A 158 -19.07 -1.29 -18.19
CA GLY A 158 -18.66 -2.66 -17.86
C GLY A 158 -18.95 -3.65 -18.99
N PHE A 159 -20.18 -3.62 -19.53
CA PHE A 159 -20.53 -4.45 -20.69
C PHE A 159 -19.71 -4.10 -21.93
N ALA A 160 -19.62 -2.81 -22.28
CA ALA A 160 -18.87 -2.36 -23.45
C ALA A 160 -17.41 -2.81 -23.38
N SER A 161 -16.81 -2.81 -22.20
CA SER A 161 -15.44 -3.28 -21.97
C SER A 161 -15.20 -4.74 -22.37
N LEU A 162 -16.24 -5.60 -22.34
CA LEU A 162 -16.15 -6.99 -22.82
C LEU A 162 -15.98 -7.06 -24.35
N LEU A 163 -16.38 -6.03 -25.09
CA LEU A 163 -16.26 -5.98 -26.55
C LEU A 163 -14.91 -5.42 -27.03
N GLN A 164 -14.02 -5.08 -26.09
CA GLN A 164 -12.64 -4.68 -26.39
C GLN A 164 -11.72 -5.91 -26.44
N ILE A 165 -11.38 -6.33 -27.66
CA ILE A 165 -10.65 -7.55 -27.97
C ILE A 165 -9.61 -7.30 -29.06
N GLN A 166 -8.43 -7.92 -28.95
CA GLN A 166 -7.45 -7.98 -30.04
C GLN A 166 -7.24 -9.44 -30.46
N LEU A 167 -7.25 -9.70 -31.76
CA LEU A 167 -6.99 -11.05 -32.30
C LEU A 167 -5.49 -11.36 -32.40
N SER A 168 -4.64 -10.34 -32.45
CA SER A 168 -3.19 -10.48 -32.45
C SER A 168 -2.69 -10.76 -31.04
N GLU A 169 -1.79 -11.74 -30.91
CA GLU A 169 -1.08 -11.97 -29.66
C GLU A 169 -0.15 -10.79 -29.34
N GLY A 170 -0.05 -10.48 -28.05
CA GLY A 170 0.82 -9.39 -27.61
C GLY A 170 0.39 -8.80 -26.29
N THR A 171 1.19 -7.87 -25.80
CA THR A 171 0.90 -7.06 -24.61
C THR A 171 0.66 -5.62 -25.03
N VAL A 172 -0.43 -5.05 -24.55
CA VAL A 172 -0.88 -3.70 -24.91
C VAL A 172 -1.46 -3.00 -23.69
N ASP A 173 -1.28 -1.68 -23.61
CA ASP A 173 -1.94 -0.87 -22.61
C ASP A 173 -3.36 -0.51 -23.09
N GLU A 174 -4.34 -0.83 -22.25
CA GLU A 174 -5.75 -0.63 -22.54
C GLU A 174 -6.44 0.15 -21.42
N THR A 175 -7.46 0.92 -21.81
CA THR A 175 -8.35 1.60 -20.88
C THR A 175 -9.73 0.98 -21.02
N ASP A 176 -10.30 0.53 -19.91
CA ASP A 176 -11.65 -0.05 -19.84
C ASP A 176 -12.28 0.21 -18.46
N ALA A 177 -13.40 -0.45 -18.14
CA ALA A 177 -14.11 -0.27 -16.88
C ALA A 177 -13.27 -0.57 -15.62
N SER A 178 -12.23 -1.39 -15.72
CA SER A 178 -11.30 -1.68 -14.60
C SER A 178 -10.20 -0.61 -14.46
N GLY A 179 -10.15 0.37 -15.36
CA GLY A 179 -9.14 1.42 -15.39
C GLY A 179 -8.15 1.29 -16.55
N LYS A 180 -6.98 1.91 -16.39
CA LYS A 180 -5.81 1.76 -17.26
C LYS A 180 -5.03 0.53 -16.83
N CYS A 181 -4.95 -0.49 -17.68
CA CYS A 181 -4.37 -1.79 -17.38
C CYS A 181 -3.39 -2.22 -18.48
N THR A 182 -2.44 -3.08 -18.13
CA THR A 182 -1.64 -3.83 -19.09
C THR A 182 -2.37 -5.13 -19.41
N ALA A 183 -2.81 -5.30 -20.66
CA ALA A 183 -3.52 -6.46 -21.16
C ALA A 183 -2.60 -7.34 -22.02
N THR A 184 -2.64 -8.65 -21.80
CA THR A 184 -1.89 -9.64 -22.59
C THR A 184 -2.85 -10.60 -23.26
N TYR A 185 -2.80 -10.67 -24.59
CA TYR A 185 -3.60 -11.56 -25.43
C TYR A 185 -2.79 -12.79 -25.85
N THR A 186 -3.36 -13.97 -25.66
CA THR A 186 -2.81 -15.25 -26.12
C THR A 186 -3.86 -16.03 -26.89
N SER A 187 -3.46 -16.62 -28.00
CA SER A 187 -4.32 -17.47 -28.82
C SER A 187 -4.19 -18.91 -28.33
N GLN A 188 -5.30 -19.50 -27.88
CA GLN A 188 -5.34 -20.93 -27.52
C GLN A 188 -5.68 -21.81 -28.72
N SER A 189 -6.45 -21.29 -29.67
CA SER A 189 -6.82 -21.97 -30.91
C SER A 189 -7.18 -20.94 -31.98
N SER A 190 -7.54 -21.39 -33.18
CA SER A 190 -8.00 -20.49 -34.25
C SER A 190 -9.25 -19.68 -33.90
N THR A 191 -10.05 -20.12 -32.92
CA THR A 191 -11.31 -19.51 -32.48
C THR A 191 -11.31 -19.05 -31.02
N LYS A 192 -10.30 -19.42 -30.22
CA LYS A 192 -10.26 -19.12 -28.78
C LYS A 192 -9.10 -18.20 -28.42
N ILE A 193 -9.42 -17.08 -27.79
CA ILE A 193 -8.45 -16.07 -27.35
C ILE A 193 -8.61 -15.85 -25.85
N VAL A 194 -7.50 -15.68 -25.15
CA VAL A 194 -7.48 -15.36 -23.73
C VAL A 194 -6.78 -14.03 -23.52
N LYS A 195 -7.46 -13.12 -22.81
CA LYS A 195 -6.93 -11.84 -22.36
C LYS A 195 -6.70 -11.91 -20.86
N THR A 196 -5.48 -11.65 -20.41
CA THR A 196 -5.18 -11.44 -18.98
C THR A 196 -4.89 -9.97 -18.74
N LYS A 197 -5.34 -9.42 -17.60
CA LYS A 197 -5.09 -8.02 -17.24
C LYS A 197 -4.28 -7.92 -15.95
N SER A 198 -3.35 -6.98 -15.93
CA SER A 198 -2.50 -6.67 -14.77
C SER A 198 -2.31 -5.16 -14.63
N ASN A 199 -1.76 -4.73 -13.48
CA ASN A 199 -1.39 -3.33 -13.21
C ASN A 199 -2.51 -2.28 -13.39
N CYS A 200 -3.76 -2.67 -13.14
CA CYS A 200 -4.91 -1.77 -13.32
C CYS A 200 -4.91 -0.57 -12.34
N THR A 201 -5.07 0.63 -12.91
CA THR A 201 -5.10 1.91 -12.20
C THR A 201 -6.34 2.72 -12.58
N SER A 202 -7.00 3.33 -11.59
CA SER A 202 -8.14 4.23 -11.79
C SER A 202 -7.97 5.43 -10.85
N ASP A 203 -8.19 6.62 -11.39
CA ASP A 203 -7.93 7.91 -10.73
C ASP A 203 -9.04 8.27 -9.71
N ASP A 204 -10.24 7.71 -9.87
CA ASP A 204 -11.43 8.00 -9.04
C ASP A 204 -11.43 7.34 -7.66
N PHE A 205 -10.56 6.34 -7.43
CA PHE A 205 -10.52 5.60 -6.18
C PHE A 205 -9.31 5.99 -5.34
N TYR A 206 -9.55 6.76 -4.27
CA TYR A 206 -8.52 7.10 -3.29
C TYR A 206 -7.96 5.83 -2.63
N ARG A 207 -6.66 5.57 -2.82
CA ARG A 207 -5.99 4.39 -2.26
C ARG A 207 -5.29 4.76 -0.96
N VAL A 208 -5.87 4.33 0.15
CA VAL A 208 -5.22 4.38 1.45
C VAL A 208 -4.43 3.09 1.64
N ASN A 209 -3.12 3.19 1.81
CA ASN A 209 -2.31 2.07 2.27
C ASN A 209 -1.50 2.46 3.51
N ASN A 210 -1.41 1.54 4.47
CA ASN A 210 -0.47 1.67 5.57
C ASN A 210 0.93 1.29 5.04
N PRO A 211 1.96 2.13 5.19
CA PRO A 211 3.31 1.75 4.75
C PRO A 211 3.92 0.61 5.57
N HIS A 212 3.38 0.30 6.75
CA HIS A 212 3.89 -0.75 7.62
C HIS A 212 3.58 -2.16 7.07
N GLU A 213 4.61 -2.97 6.86
CA GLU A 213 4.53 -4.25 6.17
C GLU A 213 3.58 -5.27 6.81
N PHE A 214 3.44 -5.27 8.14
CA PHE A 214 2.51 -6.15 8.85
C PHE A 214 1.09 -5.60 8.98
N LEU A 215 0.91 -4.28 8.89
CA LEU A 215 -0.37 -3.59 9.18
C LEU A 215 -1.03 -3.02 7.93
N ARG A 216 -0.41 -3.19 6.77
CA ARG A 216 -1.00 -2.94 5.46
C ARG A 216 -2.06 -3.98 5.13
N VAL A 217 -2.94 -3.61 4.23
CA VAL A 217 -3.84 -4.57 3.57
C VAL A 217 -3.19 -4.94 2.25
N ASN A 218 -2.81 -6.20 2.11
CA ASN A 218 -2.32 -6.71 0.84
C ASN A 218 -3.50 -7.06 -0.05
N ARG A 219 -3.31 -6.88 -1.37
CA ARG A 219 -4.31 -7.19 -2.38
C ARG A 219 -3.66 -7.96 -3.52
N ASN A 220 -4.19 -9.14 -3.80
CA ASN A 220 -3.89 -9.90 -5.00
C ASN A 220 -5.12 -9.81 -5.91
N SER A 221 -4.89 -9.56 -7.20
CA SER A 221 -5.98 -9.42 -8.18
C SER A 221 -5.64 -10.19 -9.44
N PHE A 222 -6.59 -10.97 -9.92
CA PHE A 222 -6.45 -11.78 -11.11
C PHE A 222 -7.66 -11.53 -12.01
N ILE A 223 -7.41 -11.14 -13.25
CA ILE A 223 -8.46 -10.81 -14.22
C ILE A 223 -8.15 -11.54 -15.52
N THR A 224 -9.08 -12.37 -15.97
CA THR A 224 -8.96 -13.14 -17.21
C THR A 224 -10.27 -13.04 -17.98
N VAL A 225 -10.19 -12.84 -19.29
CA VAL A 225 -11.33 -12.88 -20.21
C VAL A 225 -11.06 -13.91 -21.29
N GLU A 226 -11.94 -14.89 -21.42
CA GLU A 226 -11.90 -15.89 -22.47
C GLU A 226 -12.92 -15.52 -23.55
N TYR A 227 -12.47 -15.47 -24.80
CA TYR A 227 -13.29 -15.22 -25.96
C TYR A 227 -13.36 -16.46 -26.83
N GLU A 228 -14.56 -16.83 -27.24
CA GLU A 228 -14.80 -17.90 -28.20
C GLU A 228 -15.53 -17.32 -29.40
N ALA A 229 -14.85 -17.26 -30.54
CA ALA A 229 -15.45 -16.86 -31.80
C ALA A 229 -16.13 -18.05 -32.50
N ASP A 230 -17.13 -17.76 -33.32
CA ASP A 230 -17.61 -18.75 -34.28
C ASP A 230 -16.50 -19.13 -35.30
N SER A 231 -16.64 -20.29 -35.91
CA SER A 231 -15.81 -20.79 -37.01
C SER A 231 -15.61 -19.78 -38.15
N SER A 232 -16.62 -18.99 -38.47
CA SER A 232 -16.57 -17.92 -39.48
C SER A 232 -15.98 -16.60 -38.97
N LYS A 233 -15.75 -16.48 -37.65
CA LYS A 233 -15.27 -15.28 -36.95
C LYS A 233 -16.13 -14.03 -37.17
N THR A 234 -17.41 -14.22 -37.47
CA THR A 234 -18.38 -13.14 -37.70
C THR A 234 -19.05 -12.65 -36.41
N TYR A 235 -19.13 -13.50 -35.39
CA TYR A 235 -19.62 -13.16 -34.06
C TYR A 235 -18.89 -14.00 -32.99
N LEU A 236 -19.04 -13.59 -31.73
CA LEU A 236 -18.55 -14.33 -30.58
C LEU A 236 -19.63 -15.30 -30.11
N ASN A 237 -19.30 -16.59 -29.96
CA ASN A 237 -20.16 -17.60 -29.34
C ASN A 237 -20.27 -17.35 -27.84
N SER A 238 -19.15 -17.05 -27.19
CA SER A 238 -19.12 -16.76 -25.76
C SER A 238 -18.02 -15.77 -25.38
N ILE A 239 -18.28 -14.98 -24.34
CA ILE A 239 -17.28 -14.20 -23.61
C ILE A 239 -17.41 -14.58 -22.14
N VAL A 240 -16.32 -14.99 -21.51
CA VAL A 240 -16.29 -15.34 -20.09
C VAL A 240 -15.20 -14.53 -19.40
N ALA A 241 -15.59 -13.46 -18.72
CA ALA A 241 -14.69 -12.65 -17.90
C ALA A 241 -14.76 -13.09 -16.44
N ARG A 242 -13.61 -13.36 -15.83
CA ARG A 242 -13.47 -13.70 -14.41
C ARG A 242 -12.47 -12.76 -13.76
N GLU A 243 -12.91 -12.13 -12.69
CA GLU A 243 -12.11 -11.24 -11.87
C GLU A 243 -12.17 -11.69 -10.41
N ASN A 244 -11.00 -11.83 -9.79
CA ASN A 244 -10.86 -12.29 -8.42
C ASN A 244 -9.91 -11.37 -7.67
N HIS A 245 -10.41 -10.73 -6.61
CA HIS A 245 -9.60 -9.91 -5.71
C HIS A 245 -9.58 -10.54 -4.32
N VAL A 246 -8.39 -10.83 -3.83
CA VAL A 246 -8.17 -11.29 -2.44
C VAL A 246 -7.50 -10.16 -1.69
N MET A 247 -8.13 -9.70 -0.61
CA MET A 247 -7.55 -8.73 0.33
C MET A 247 -7.31 -9.41 1.66
N TYR A 248 -6.11 -9.25 2.22
CA TYR A 248 -5.72 -9.93 3.45
C TYR A 248 -4.77 -9.08 4.31
N LEU A 249 -4.76 -9.36 5.61
CA LEU A 249 -3.83 -8.75 6.57
C LEU A 249 -2.58 -9.63 6.73
N PRO A 250 -1.36 -9.14 6.43
CA PRO A 250 -0.15 -9.97 6.52
C PRO A 250 0.13 -10.52 7.92
N ILE A 251 -0.24 -9.78 8.97
CA ILE A 251 -0.14 -10.21 10.38
C ILE A 251 -1.04 -11.41 10.67
N LYS A 252 -2.16 -11.56 9.96
CA LYS A 252 -3.20 -12.54 10.24
C LYS A 252 -3.99 -12.82 8.95
N GLU A 253 -3.43 -13.68 8.08
CA GLU A 253 -3.94 -13.87 6.72
C GLU A 253 -5.27 -14.62 6.64
N ASP A 254 -5.66 -15.32 7.70
CA ASP A 254 -7.02 -15.86 7.88
C ASP A 254 -8.07 -14.74 7.96
N ILE A 255 -7.68 -13.52 8.36
CA ILE A 255 -8.51 -12.34 8.13
C ILE A 255 -8.28 -11.87 6.70
N ALA A 256 -9.04 -12.48 5.80
CA ALA A 256 -9.05 -12.15 4.39
C ALA A 256 -10.47 -12.16 3.84
N CYS A 257 -10.68 -11.33 2.82
CA CYS A 257 -11.93 -11.28 2.07
C CYS A 257 -11.63 -11.43 0.59
N ARG A 258 -12.57 -12.05 -0.11
CA ARG A 258 -12.48 -12.27 -1.54
C ARG A 258 -13.68 -11.65 -2.23
N VAL A 259 -13.42 -11.04 -3.38
CA VAL A 259 -14.43 -10.54 -4.30
C VAL A 259 -14.25 -11.30 -5.61
N LYS A 260 -15.26 -12.07 -6.01
CA LYS A 260 -15.30 -12.78 -7.28
C LYS A 260 -16.36 -12.13 -8.16
N SER A 261 -15.95 -11.69 -9.34
CA SER A 261 -16.83 -11.22 -10.40
C SER A 261 -16.73 -12.17 -11.58
N GLU A 262 -17.87 -12.60 -12.11
CA GLU A 262 -17.94 -13.40 -13.33
C GLU A 262 -18.98 -12.81 -14.27
N GLN A 263 -18.57 -12.50 -15.50
CA GLN A 263 -19.47 -12.04 -16.56
C GLN A 263 -19.43 -13.04 -17.71
N ILE A 264 -20.60 -13.56 -18.06
CA ILE A 264 -20.79 -14.50 -19.17
C ILE A 264 -21.72 -13.84 -20.18
N LEU A 265 -21.25 -13.73 -21.41
CA LEU A 265 -22.05 -13.35 -22.55
C LEU A 265 -22.17 -14.56 -23.48
N SER A 266 -23.38 -15.01 -23.77
CA SER A 266 -23.63 -16.20 -24.60
C SER A 266 -24.50 -15.87 -25.81
N TYR A 267 -24.07 -16.30 -26.99
CA TYR A 267 -24.81 -16.11 -28.23
C TYR A 267 -26.17 -16.81 -28.18
N VAL A 268 -27.21 -16.13 -28.67
CA VAL A 268 -28.58 -16.65 -28.77
C VAL A 268 -29.02 -16.77 -30.23
N SER A 269 -28.98 -15.67 -30.97
CA SER A 269 -29.45 -15.61 -32.36
C SER A 269 -28.85 -14.43 -33.11
N SER A 270 -28.92 -14.47 -34.45
CA SER A 270 -28.56 -13.36 -35.32
C SER A 270 -29.64 -13.13 -36.38
N GLU A 271 -29.83 -11.86 -36.75
CA GLU A 271 -30.76 -11.43 -37.79
C GLU A 271 -30.15 -10.33 -38.65
N LYS A 272 -30.71 -10.11 -39.84
CA LYS A 272 -30.26 -9.03 -40.74
C LYS A 272 -31.07 -7.76 -40.49
N ILE A 273 -30.38 -6.64 -40.41
CA ILE A 273 -30.96 -5.32 -40.22
C ILE A 273 -30.59 -4.39 -41.38
N ARG A 274 -31.32 -3.29 -41.51
CA ARG A 274 -31.04 -2.26 -42.51
C ARG A 274 -29.76 -1.51 -42.13
N ILE A 275 -28.84 -1.38 -43.08
CA ILE A 275 -27.65 -0.54 -42.95
C ILE A 275 -28.06 0.92 -43.08
N LEU A 276 -27.53 1.76 -42.22
CA LEU A 276 -27.78 3.19 -42.23
C LEU A 276 -26.94 3.86 -43.33
N GLU A 277 -27.57 4.71 -44.15
CA GLU A 277 -26.88 5.48 -45.17
C GLU A 277 -26.37 6.78 -44.55
N ALA A 278 -25.06 6.88 -44.37
CA ALA A 278 -24.35 8.07 -43.89
C ALA A 278 -22.92 8.08 -44.41
N SER A 279 -22.39 9.27 -44.68
CA SER A 279 -21.03 9.45 -45.21
C SER A 279 -19.97 9.46 -44.09
N THR A 280 -20.35 9.86 -42.89
CA THR A 280 -19.46 9.92 -41.71
C THR A 280 -20.10 9.26 -40.49
N VAL A 281 -19.27 8.87 -39.52
CA VAL A 281 -19.77 8.30 -38.26
C VAL A 281 -20.59 9.33 -37.47
N GLU A 282 -20.24 10.61 -37.56
CA GLU A 282 -21.00 11.71 -36.95
C GLU A 282 -22.40 11.85 -37.55
N GLU A 283 -22.53 11.76 -38.88
CA GLU A 283 -23.83 11.79 -39.56
C GLU A 283 -24.69 10.57 -39.17
N ALA A 284 -24.07 9.40 -39.02
CA ALA A 284 -24.73 8.20 -38.54
C ALA A 284 -25.25 8.35 -37.10
N ILE A 285 -24.43 8.90 -36.20
CA ILE A 285 -24.81 9.18 -34.80
C ILE A 285 -25.97 10.19 -34.74
N GLU A 286 -25.93 11.25 -35.55
CA GLU A 286 -26.99 12.27 -35.59
C GLU A 286 -28.32 11.68 -36.08
N SER A 287 -28.28 10.81 -37.10
CA SER A 287 -29.46 10.11 -37.62
C SER A 287 -30.12 9.23 -36.56
N ILE A 288 -29.32 8.47 -35.79
CA ILE A 288 -29.82 7.65 -34.68
C ILE A 288 -30.36 8.53 -33.54
N SER A 289 -29.67 9.61 -33.21
CA SER A 289 -30.11 10.57 -32.17
C SER A 289 -31.50 11.14 -32.48
N LYS A 290 -31.74 11.52 -33.74
CA LYS A 290 -33.04 12.01 -34.22
C LYS A 290 -34.12 10.93 -34.19
N THR A 291 -33.78 9.71 -34.61
CA THR A 291 -34.71 8.57 -34.67
C THR A 291 -35.15 8.12 -33.28
N GLU A 292 -34.22 8.06 -32.32
CA GLU A 292 -34.48 7.64 -30.94
C GLU A 292 -35.00 8.78 -30.05
N GLY A 293 -34.87 10.04 -30.48
CA GLY A 293 -35.20 11.20 -29.65
C GLY A 293 -34.27 11.35 -28.44
N LEU A 294 -33.02 10.91 -28.56
CA LEU A 294 -32.02 10.90 -27.49
C LEU A 294 -30.87 11.87 -27.77
N ILE A 295 -30.32 12.44 -26.70
CA ILE A 295 -29.08 13.22 -26.75
C ILE A 295 -27.98 12.35 -26.15
N PHE A 296 -27.03 11.94 -26.99
CA PHE A 296 -25.85 11.19 -26.56
C PHE A 296 -24.72 12.13 -26.13
N THR A 297 -24.05 11.80 -25.03
CA THR A 297 -22.78 12.38 -24.63
C THR A 297 -21.67 11.38 -24.85
N GLN A 298 -20.55 11.87 -25.37
CA GLN A 298 -19.34 11.06 -25.48
C GLN A 298 -18.74 10.89 -24.09
N GLU A 299 -18.58 9.64 -23.68
CA GLU A 299 -18.00 9.26 -22.39
C GLU A 299 -16.73 8.42 -22.58
N THR A 300 -15.96 8.26 -21.51
CA THR A 300 -14.84 7.31 -21.48
C THR A 300 -15.33 5.94 -20.99
N LEU A 301 -14.55 4.87 -21.20
CA LEU A 301 -14.83 3.57 -20.59
C LEU A 301 -14.52 3.51 -19.09
N LEU A 302 -13.86 4.52 -18.53
CA LEU A 302 -13.54 4.56 -17.11
C LEU A 302 -14.83 4.67 -16.29
N THR A 303 -14.93 3.83 -15.28
CA THR A 303 -16.02 3.90 -14.31
C THR A 303 -15.89 5.14 -13.45
N GLU A 304 -17.04 5.71 -13.10
CA GLU A 304 -17.12 6.88 -12.24
C GLU A 304 -17.61 6.48 -10.86
N ARG A 305 -17.06 7.12 -9.83
CA ARG A 305 -17.56 6.89 -8.48
C ARG A 305 -18.96 7.49 -8.33
N GLU A 306 -19.94 6.64 -8.07
CA GLU A 306 -21.26 7.10 -7.68
C GLU A 306 -21.18 7.88 -6.36
N SER A 307 -21.64 9.12 -6.37
CA SER A 307 -21.88 9.85 -5.13
C SER A 307 -23.00 9.15 -4.41
N LEU A 308 -22.65 8.37 -3.39
CA LEU A 308 -23.64 7.99 -2.40
C LEU A 308 -24.20 9.32 -1.87
N ASP A 309 -25.49 9.56 -2.08
CA ASP A 309 -26.25 10.53 -1.29
C ASP A 309 -26.20 10.01 0.16
N GLU A 310 -25.04 10.19 0.79
CA GLU A 310 -24.88 9.93 2.19
C GLU A 310 -25.77 10.96 2.86
N GLU A 311 -26.88 10.50 3.47
CA GLU A 311 -27.46 11.20 4.60
C GLU A 311 -26.29 11.79 5.37
N THR A 312 -26.17 13.11 5.39
CA THR A 312 -24.99 13.79 5.93
C THR A 312 -24.81 13.26 7.34
N HIS A 313 -23.88 12.33 7.53
CA HIS A 313 -23.84 11.55 8.76
C HIS A 313 -23.31 12.49 9.82
N SER A 314 -24.23 13.18 10.49
CA SER A 314 -23.87 14.21 11.45
C SER A 314 -23.01 13.57 12.52
N PHE A 315 -21.78 14.07 12.64
CA PHE A 315 -20.84 13.63 13.65
C PHE A 315 -21.44 13.80 15.04
N THR A 316 -22.12 14.92 15.30
CA THR A 316 -22.82 15.15 16.57
C THR A 316 -23.85 14.04 16.86
N LYS A 317 -24.73 13.71 15.89
CA LYS A 317 -25.72 12.62 16.05
C LYS A 317 -25.05 11.27 16.29
N GLN A 318 -23.97 10.98 15.57
CA GLN A 318 -23.26 9.72 15.68
C GLN A 318 -22.55 9.59 17.04
N VAL A 319 -21.94 10.68 17.53
CA VAL A 319 -21.39 10.78 18.90
C VAL A 319 -22.49 10.58 19.93
N ASP A 320 -23.65 11.22 19.76
CA ASP A 320 -24.79 11.07 20.68
C ASP A 320 -25.22 9.60 20.83
N SER A 321 -25.32 8.87 19.72
CA SER A 321 -25.71 7.45 19.72
C SER A 321 -24.68 6.50 20.31
N LEU A 322 -23.39 6.85 20.27
CA LEU A 322 -22.28 5.99 20.67
C LEU A 322 -21.61 6.44 21.98
N ARG A 323 -22.05 7.55 22.57
CA ARG A 323 -21.45 8.16 23.76
C ARG A 323 -21.20 7.17 24.88
N GLY A 324 -22.19 6.32 25.19
CA GLY A 324 -22.09 5.34 26.27
C GLY A 324 -21.03 4.25 26.05
N TYR A 325 -20.43 4.15 24.86
CA TYR A 325 -19.32 3.24 24.58
C TYR A 325 -17.95 3.93 24.63
N LEU A 326 -17.91 5.25 24.85
CA LEU A 326 -16.67 6.04 24.89
C LEU A 326 -16.25 6.40 26.33
N ASP A 327 -16.98 5.93 27.33
CA ASP A 327 -16.63 6.14 28.74
C ASP A 327 -15.28 5.48 29.06
N ALA A 328 -14.48 6.13 29.91
CA ALA A 328 -13.14 5.65 30.28
C ALA A 328 -13.15 4.22 30.87
N LYS A 329 -14.22 3.83 31.55
CA LYS A 329 -14.40 2.49 32.14
C LYS A 329 -14.53 1.37 31.12
N ASP A 330 -14.98 1.69 29.90
CA ASP A 330 -15.25 0.70 28.85
C ASP A 330 -14.03 0.51 27.93
N LEU A 331 -13.02 1.39 28.02
CA LEU A 331 -11.79 1.32 27.24
C LEU A 331 -11.09 -0.04 27.43
N GLY A 332 -10.58 -0.58 26.32
CA GLY A 332 -9.99 -1.92 26.28
C GLY A 332 -10.98 -3.04 25.92
N SER A 333 -12.27 -2.72 25.71
CA SER A 333 -13.28 -3.67 25.23
C SER A 333 -13.64 -3.48 23.75
N LEU A 334 -14.37 -4.45 23.18
CA LEU A 334 -14.75 -4.46 21.76
C LEU A 334 -15.70 -3.31 21.36
N LYS A 335 -16.59 -2.88 22.26
CA LYS A 335 -17.60 -1.84 21.98
C LYS A 335 -16.98 -0.46 21.69
N PRO A 336 -16.10 0.11 22.55
CA PRO A 336 -15.37 1.33 22.24
C PRO A 336 -14.54 1.22 20.96
N ALA A 337 -13.89 0.08 20.71
CA ALA A 337 -13.09 -0.09 19.50
C ALA A 337 -13.95 0.03 18.22
N LYS A 338 -15.14 -0.59 18.20
CA LYS A 338 -16.11 -0.45 17.09
C LYS A 338 -16.64 0.98 16.99
N ALA A 339 -16.97 1.61 18.12
CA ALA A 339 -17.44 2.98 18.15
C ALA A 339 -16.37 3.96 17.61
N PHE A 340 -15.12 3.77 18.01
CA PHE A 340 -13.96 4.55 17.57
C PHE A 340 -13.80 4.49 16.06
N ILE A 341 -13.77 3.29 15.46
CA ILE A 341 -13.65 3.13 14.00
C ILE A 341 -14.80 3.83 13.27
N LYS A 342 -16.05 3.66 13.74
CA LYS A 342 -17.22 4.30 13.12
C LYS A 342 -17.14 5.83 13.21
N LEU A 343 -16.71 6.37 14.35
CA LEU A 343 -16.59 7.81 14.57
C LEU A 343 -15.43 8.42 13.79
N VAL A 344 -14.29 7.74 13.64
CA VAL A 344 -13.20 8.21 12.78
C VAL A 344 -13.68 8.30 11.32
N THR A 345 -14.38 7.28 10.82
CA THR A 345 -14.95 7.32 9.45
C THR A 345 -15.96 8.44 9.29
N THR A 346 -16.79 8.69 10.30
CA THR A 346 -17.77 9.79 10.28
C THR A 346 -17.07 11.16 10.33
N ALA A 347 -16.06 11.31 11.20
CA ALA A 347 -15.28 12.55 11.34
C ALA A 347 -14.54 12.92 10.06
N ARG A 348 -14.08 11.94 9.27
CA ARG A 348 -13.44 12.15 7.96
C ARG A 348 -14.33 12.83 6.92
N ARG A 349 -15.65 12.79 7.12
CA ARG A 349 -16.65 13.36 6.20
C ARG A 349 -17.43 14.52 6.81
N ALA A 350 -17.25 14.76 8.10
CA ALA A 350 -17.98 15.78 8.84
C ALA A 350 -17.38 17.16 8.62
N SER A 351 -18.24 18.17 8.55
CA SER A 351 -17.81 19.56 8.48
C SER A 351 -17.25 20.05 9.81
N LYS A 352 -16.39 21.08 9.72
CA LYS A 352 -15.81 21.76 10.89
C LYS A 352 -16.87 22.20 11.91
N ASP A 353 -18.02 22.70 11.44
CA ASP A 353 -19.08 23.21 12.32
C ASP A 353 -19.78 22.09 13.09
N ASP A 354 -20.02 20.93 12.45
CA ASP A 354 -20.61 19.78 13.13
C ASP A 354 -19.66 19.20 14.16
N ILE A 355 -18.36 19.10 13.83
CA ILE A 355 -17.32 18.68 14.78
C ILE A 355 -17.24 19.66 15.96
N SER A 356 -17.28 20.97 15.69
CA SER A 356 -17.23 22.02 16.72
C SER A 356 -18.44 21.95 17.67
N LYS A 357 -19.62 21.62 17.15
CA LYS A 357 -20.83 21.37 17.97
C LYS A 357 -20.64 20.18 18.91
N ALA A 358 -20.06 19.08 18.42
CA ALA A 358 -19.77 17.92 19.25
C ALA A 358 -18.75 18.23 20.36
N LEU A 359 -17.68 18.98 20.06
CA LEU A 359 -16.64 19.35 21.04
C LEU A 359 -17.14 20.32 22.11
N SER A 360 -18.02 21.27 21.75
CA SER A 360 -18.58 22.26 22.67
C SER A 360 -19.76 21.76 23.51
N SER A 361 -20.30 20.58 23.19
CA SER A 361 -21.45 20.01 23.90
C SER A 361 -21.11 19.65 25.35
N LYS A 362 -21.88 20.21 26.31
CA LYS A 362 -21.73 19.91 27.74
C LYS A 362 -21.89 18.42 28.06
N LYS A 363 -22.66 17.68 27.25
CA LYS A 363 -22.86 16.23 27.42
C LYS A 363 -21.61 15.40 27.11
N ASN A 364 -20.65 15.97 26.38
CA ASN A 364 -19.46 15.26 25.92
C ASN A 364 -18.24 15.50 26.80
N LYS A 365 -18.36 16.28 27.89
CA LYS A 365 -17.24 16.58 28.80
C LYS A 365 -16.48 15.34 29.29
N GLY A 366 -17.21 14.26 29.62
CA GLY A 366 -16.62 13.01 30.11
C GLY A 366 -15.90 12.17 29.06
N ILE A 367 -16.05 12.51 27.77
CA ILE A 367 -15.48 11.77 26.64
C ILE A 367 -14.60 12.65 25.74
N LEU A 368 -14.22 13.85 26.19
CA LEU A 368 -13.47 14.80 25.35
C LEU A 368 -12.12 14.23 24.90
N LEU A 369 -11.40 13.52 25.76
CA LEU A 369 -10.11 12.91 25.42
C LEU A 369 -10.26 11.93 24.25
N GLN A 370 -11.29 11.07 24.30
CA GLN A 370 -11.62 10.12 23.24
C GLN A 370 -12.02 10.82 21.94
N LEU A 371 -12.74 11.96 22.02
CA LEU A 371 -13.07 12.76 20.85
C LEU A 371 -11.81 13.38 20.21
N TYR A 372 -10.86 13.89 21.00
CA TYR A 372 -9.59 14.39 20.46
C TYR A 372 -8.75 13.27 19.84
N ASP A 373 -8.78 12.05 20.37
CA ASP A 373 -8.14 10.91 19.73
C ASP A 373 -8.76 10.63 18.36
N ILE A 374 -10.11 10.53 18.30
CA ILE A 374 -10.85 10.29 17.06
C ILE A 374 -10.52 11.34 16.00
N LEU A 375 -10.50 12.61 16.39
CA LEU A 375 -10.24 13.74 15.48
C LEU A 375 -8.77 13.82 15.05
N GLY A 376 -7.84 13.38 15.89
CA GLY A 376 -6.43 13.19 15.53
C GLY A 376 -6.25 12.11 14.47
N TYR A 377 -6.94 10.96 14.60
CA TYR A 377 -6.92 9.90 13.58
C TYR A 377 -7.72 10.21 12.30
N ALA A 378 -8.63 11.18 12.35
CA ALA A 378 -9.42 11.58 11.19
C ALA A 378 -8.54 12.19 10.08
N GLN A 379 -7.52 12.99 10.43
CA GLN A 379 -6.57 13.59 9.50
C GLN A 379 -7.20 14.42 8.37
N THR A 380 -8.29 15.13 8.65
CA THR A 380 -8.91 16.06 7.70
C THR A 380 -8.69 17.50 8.12
N LYS A 381 -8.74 18.40 7.13
CA LYS A 381 -8.63 19.85 7.37
C LYS A 381 -9.71 20.32 8.34
N ASP A 382 -10.95 19.90 8.13
CA ASP A 382 -12.09 20.27 8.97
C ASP A 382 -11.96 19.76 10.42
N SER A 383 -11.46 18.54 10.62
CA SER A 383 -11.24 18.02 11.98
C SER A 383 -10.14 18.80 12.70
N HIS A 384 -9.02 19.07 12.01
CA HIS A 384 -7.91 19.82 12.58
C HIS A 384 -8.30 21.26 12.92
N GLU A 385 -9.00 21.96 12.01
CA GLU A 385 -9.44 23.33 12.25
C GLU A 385 -10.46 23.43 13.40
N ALA A 386 -11.36 22.45 13.54
CA ALA A 386 -12.29 22.40 14.66
C ALA A 386 -11.55 22.20 15.99
N VAL A 387 -10.55 21.31 16.01
CA VAL A 387 -9.70 21.09 17.19
C VAL A 387 -8.90 22.33 17.53
N MET A 388 -8.21 22.96 16.56
CA MET A 388 -7.39 24.16 16.80
C MET A 388 -8.21 25.41 17.16
N LYS A 389 -9.53 25.41 16.90
CA LYS A 389 -10.46 26.40 17.44
C LYS A 389 -10.83 26.12 18.90
N SER A 390 -10.75 24.86 19.34
CA SER A 390 -11.18 24.40 20.66
C SER A 390 -10.05 24.27 21.68
N ILE A 391 -8.82 23.98 21.24
CA ILE A 391 -7.64 23.85 22.10
C ILE A 391 -6.60 24.93 21.78
N HIS A 392 -5.87 25.35 22.79
CA HIS A 392 -4.77 26.31 22.70
C HIS A 392 -3.49 25.64 23.21
N LEU A 393 -2.51 25.44 22.31
CA LEU A 393 -1.27 24.74 22.63
C LEU A 393 -0.37 25.49 23.63
N ASP A 394 -0.63 26.76 23.88
CA ASP A 394 0.03 27.61 24.88
C ASP A 394 -0.72 27.71 26.21
N ASN A 395 -1.79 26.93 26.40
CA ASN A 395 -2.60 26.94 27.62
C ASN A 395 -2.26 25.77 28.56
N GLU A 396 -1.71 26.07 29.74
CA GLU A 396 -1.35 25.08 30.76
C GLU A 396 -2.55 24.26 31.28
N ASN A 397 -3.77 24.78 31.21
CA ASN A 397 -4.97 24.05 31.64
C ASN A 397 -5.45 23.03 30.60
N GLN A 398 -4.86 23.02 29.40
CA GLN A 398 -5.26 22.17 28.28
C GLN A 398 -4.16 21.19 27.85
N ILE A 399 -3.18 20.92 28.73
CA ILE A 399 -2.08 19.98 28.46
C ILE A 399 -2.60 18.61 28.05
N GLU A 400 -3.54 18.04 28.81
CA GLU A 400 -4.02 16.67 28.58
C GLU A 400 -4.73 16.52 27.23
N VAL A 401 -5.69 17.42 26.93
CA VAL A 401 -6.42 17.39 25.64
C VAL A 401 -5.51 17.65 24.45
N SER A 402 -4.50 18.53 24.61
CA SER A 402 -3.52 18.83 23.57
C SER A 402 -2.61 17.64 23.31
N GLU A 403 -2.10 16.97 24.36
CA GLU A 403 -1.30 15.76 24.22
C GLU A 403 -2.08 14.63 23.55
N ARG A 404 -3.34 14.39 23.93
CA ARG A 404 -4.17 13.35 23.29
C ARG A 404 -4.32 13.58 21.80
N TYR A 405 -4.63 14.81 21.40
CA TYR A 405 -4.75 15.15 19.98
C TYR A 405 -3.42 14.93 19.22
N LEU A 406 -2.31 15.41 19.80
CA LEU A 406 -0.99 15.29 19.17
C LEU A 406 -0.53 13.83 19.07
N TRP A 407 -0.71 13.03 20.13
CA TRP A 407 -0.45 11.58 20.10
C TRP A 407 -1.25 10.89 19.01
N ALA A 408 -2.57 11.09 18.95
CA ALA A 408 -3.41 10.50 17.92
C ALA A 408 -2.99 10.92 16.50
N THR A 409 -2.58 12.18 16.34
CA THR A 409 -2.03 12.69 15.07
C THR A 409 -0.73 11.97 14.70
N SER A 410 0.16 11.73 15.67
CA SER A 410 1.43 11.02 15.46
C SER A 410 1.23 9.54 15.05
N PHE A 411 0.15 8.90 15.50
CA PHE A 411 -0.15 7.49 15.19
C PHE A 411 -0.88 7.27 13.87
N SER A 412 -1.32 8.32 13.17
CA SER A 412 -1.95 8.11 11.86
C SER A 412 -0.99 7.43 10.90
N SER A 413 -1.44 6.38 10.20
CA SER A 413 -0.69 5.75 9.11
C SER A 413 -0.64 6.63 7.85
N GLN A 414 -1.51 7.64 7.78
CA GLN A 414 -1.61 8.60 6.68
C GLN A 414 -1.70 10.02 7.24
N PRO A 415 -0.56 10.60 7.66
CA PRO A 415 -0.53 11.98 8.10
C PRO A 415 -0.94 12.91 6.95
N ASN A 416 -1.74 13.93 7.27
CA ASN A 416 -2.08 14.99 6.33
C ASN A 416 -0.97 16.06 6.34
N PRO A 417 -0.36 16.40 5.18
CA PRO A 417 0.73 17.37 5.11
C PRO A 417 0.32 18.78 5.56
N ASP A 418 -0.92 19.22 5.31
CA ASP A 418 -1.41 20.55 5.71
C ASP A 418 -1.51 20.66 7.23
N ILE A 419 -1.87 19.56 7.91
CA ILE A 419 -1.88 19.49 9.38
C ILE A 419 -0.46 19.60 9.92
N ALA A 420 0.50 18.89 9.33
CA ALA A 420 1.90 18.98 9.73
C ALA A 420 2.46 20.41 9.55
N GLU A 421 2.13 21.06 8.43
CA GLU A 421 2.52 22.45 8.17
C GLU A 421 1.91 23.42 9.20
N ASN A 422 0.62 23.26 9.52
CA ASN A 422 -0.03 24.09 10.54
C ASN A 422 0.61 23.90 11.93
N LEU A 423 0.84 22.66 12.34
CA LEU A 423 1.49 22.33 13.62
C LEU A 423 2.92 22.89 13.69
N LEU A 424 3.69 22.79 12.60
CA LEU A 424 5.02 23.39 12.51
C LEU A 424 4.95 24.92 12.62
N LYS A 425 3.97 25.55 11.97
CA LYS A 425 3.74 27.00 12.07
C LYS A 425 3.37 27.40 13.50
N GLN A 426 2.55 26.63 14.20
CA GLN A 426 2.23 26.88 15.60
C GLN A 426 3.46 26.74 16.50
N TYR A 427 4.25 25.69 16.31
CA TYR A 427 5.52 25.51 17.03
C TYR A 427 6.46 26.71 16.86
N LYS A 428 6.59 27.25 15.64
CA LYS A 428 7.44 28.40 15.34
C LYS A 428 6.89 29.74 15.86
N LYS A 429 5.57 29.88 15.93
CA LYS A 429 4.90 31.16 16.27
C LYS A 429 4.68 31.33 17.76
N LEU A 430 4.28 30.27 18.46
CA LEU A 430 3.93 30.35 19.87
C LEU A 430 5.19 30.41 20.73
N THR A 431 5.25 31.38 21.63
CA THR A 431 6.43 31.64 22.47
C THR A 431 6.36 30.95 23.83
N ASN A 432 5.15 30.65 24.33
CA ASN A 432 4.90 30.14 25.68
C ASN A 432 4.21 28.77 25.66
N ILE A 433 4.69 27.85 24.83
CA ILE A 433 4.16 26.47 24.82
C ILE A 433 4.62 25.78 26.12
N PRO A 434 3.71 25.19 26.92
CA PRO A 434 4.09 24.38 28.08
C PRO A 434 5.09 23.29 27.68
N PRO A 435 6.17 23.06 28.45
CA PRO A 435 7.26 22.16 28.04
C PRO A 435 6.80 20.76 27.62
N LYS A 436 5.78 20.23 28.29
CA LYS A 436 5.20 18.91 27.99
C LYS A 436 4.49 18.88 26.62
N ILE A 437 3.74 19.94 26.30
CA ILE A 437 3.10 20.10 24.98
C ILE A 437 4.17 20.33 23.92
N GLN A 438 5.17 21.17 24.21
CA GLN A 438 6.26 21.47 23.28
C GLN A 438 7.00 20.19 22.88
N GLU A 439 7.36 19.36 23.86
CA GLU A 439 7.97 18.06 23.60
C GLU A 439 7.06 17.18 22.74
N THR A 440 5.80 16.98 23.14
CA THR A 440 4.86 16.15 22.39
C THR A 440 4.66 16.64 20.96
N LEU A 441 4.61 17.95 20.74
CA LEU A 441 4.45 18.58 19.43
C LEU A 441 5.65 18.30 18.52
N VAL A 442 6.88 18.47 19.02
CA VAL A 442 8.10 18.20 18.22
C VAL A 442 8.24 16.71 17.91
N LEU A 443 7.93 15.83 18.87
CA LEU A 443 7.91 14.38 18.63
C LEU A 443 6.86 13.95 17.60
N THR A 444 5.68 14.60 17.63
CA THR A 444 4.60 14.41 16.66
C THR A 444 5.06 14.84 15.27
N LEU A 445 5.68 16.02 15.13
CA LEU A 445 6.21 16.51 13.86
C LEU A 445 7.26 15.55 13.28
N GLY A 446 8.18 15.05 14.11
CA GLY A 446 9.17 14.04 13.69
C GLY A 446 8.50 12.76 13.15
N SER A 447 7.50 12.24 13.86
CA SER A 447 6.75 11.04 13.44
C SER A 447 5.95 11.26 12.16
N MET A 448 5.25 12.41 12.04
CA MET A 448 4.51 12.76 10.83
C MET A 448 5.46 12.88 9.62
N ALA A 449 6.60 13.54 9.77
CA ALA A 449 7.59 13.69 8.71
C ALA A 449 8.15 12.34 8.25
N TYR A 450 8.45 11.43 9.18
CA TYR A 450 8.85 10.06 8.85
C TYR A 450 7.78 9.36 8.00
N LYS A 451 6.53 9.39 8.45
CA LYS A 451 5.41 8.70 7.77
C LYS A 451 5.08 9.32 6.42
N LEU A 452 5.11 10.65 6.28
CA LEU A 452 5.01 11.33 4.98
C LEU A 452 6.10 10.86 4.01
N GLY A 453 7.32 10.66 4.51
CA GLY A 453 8.43 10.11 3.72
C GLY A 453 8.26 8.66 3.27
N LYS A 454 7.27 7.94 3.83
CA LYS A 454 6.92 6.56 3.47
C LYS A 454 5.69 6.44 2.56
N LEU A 455 4.95 7.52 2.33
CA LEU A 455 3.79 7.49 1.44
C LEU A 455 4.20 7.34 -0.03
N PRO A 456 3.33 6.76 -0.90
CA PRO A 456 3.62 6.59 -2.33
C PRO A 456 3.96 7.90 -3.06
N ASP A 457 3.35 9.00 -2.61
CA ASP A 457 3.47 10.35 -3.14
C ASP A 457 4.50 11.21 -2.38
N LYS A 458 5.43 10.59 -1.62
CA LYS A 458 6.47 11.28 -0.81
C LYS A 458 7.20 12.43 -1.50
N LYS A 459 7.33 12.40 -2.84
CA LYS A 459 7.96 13.46 -3.64
C LYS A 459 7.24 14.81 -3.48
N LEU A 460 5.92 14.79 -3.29
CA LEU A 460 5.10 15.99 -3.06
C LEU A 460 5.36 16.59 -1.68
N HIS A 461 5.79 15.77 -0.71
CA HIS A 461 5.91 16.15 0.70
C HIS A 461 7.34 16.51 1.12
N VAL A 462 8.32 16.47 0.22
CA VAL A 462 9.74 16.70 0.52
C VAL A 462 9.96 18.05 1.20
N LYS A 463 9.25 19.10 0.78
CA LYS A 463 9.39 20.45 1.36
C LYS A 463 9.05 20.46 2.85
N ILE A 464 7.87 19.98 3.23
CA ILE A 464 7.44 19.98 4.63
C ILE A 464 8.30 19.05 5.49
N ILE A 465 8.73 17.90 4.96
CA ILE A 465 9.64 16.98 5.65
C ILE A 465 10.97 17.70 5.97
N ARG A 466 11.56 18.37 4.98
CA ARG A 466 12.80 19.13 5.14
C ARG A 466 12.62 20.29 6.13
N ASP A 467 11.53 21.04 6.03
CA ASP A 467 11.30 22.19 6.92
C ASP A 467 11.12 21.74 8.39
N ILE A 468 10.53 20.56 8.63
CA ILE A 468 10.47 19.93 9.97
C ILE A 468 11.87 19.51 10.43
N GLU A 469 12.62 18.80 9.59
CA GLU A 469 13.99 18.36 9.90
C GLU A 469 14.91 19.54 10.25
N GLU A 470 14.95 20.57 9.40
CA GLU A 470 15.73 21.79 9.63
C GLU A 470 15.32 22.47 10.94
N THR A 471 14.02 22.48 11.26
CA THR A 471 13.54 23.03 12.53
C THR A 471 14.07 22.23 13.72
N ILE A 472 14.02 20.89 13.66
CA ILE A 472 14.55 20.03 14.74
C ILE A 472 16.06 20.22 14.90
N LEU A 473 16.82 20.23 13.80
CA LEU A 473 18.28 20.39 13.82
C LEU A 473 18.71 21.76 14.34
N ASN A 474 18.09 22.85 13.85
CA ASN A 474 18.40 24.20 14.31
C ASN A 474 18.13 24.33 15.82
N ASN A 475 17.00 23.81 16.31
CA ASN A 475 16.70 23.88 17.73
C ASN A 475 17.63 22.99 18.58
N LEU A 476 18.10 21.84 18.05
CA LEU A 476 19.12 21.03 18.71
C LEU A 476 20.44 21.83 18.90
N ASP A 477 20.84 22.61 17.90
CA ASP A 477 22.06 23.42 17.95
C ASP A 477 21.94 24.61 18.92
N TYR A 478 20.77 25.27 18.98
CA TYR A 478 20.53 26.39 19.89
C TYR A 478 20.26 25.98 21.34
N ALA A 479 19.65 24.81 21.55
CA ALA A 479 19.29 24.34 22.89
C ALA A 479 20.53 24.07 23.74
N LYS A 480 20.39 24.25 25.06
CA LYS A 480 21.48 24.05 26.04
C LYS A 480 21.09 23.01 27.08
N GLY A 481 22.07 22.25 27.53
CA GLY A 481 21.88 21.24 28.57
C GLY A 481 20.78 20.23 28.21
N GLU A 482 19.93 19.89 29.18
CA GLU A 482 18.90 18.87 29.02
C GLU A 482 17.79 19.24 28.01
N ASN A 483 17.65 20.53 27.68
CA ASN A 483 16.70 20.98 26.65
C ASN A 483 17.05 20.42 25.25
N LYS A 484 18.27 19.92 25.04
CA LYS A 484 18.63 19.22 23.80
C LYS A 484 17.96 17.85 23.66
N PHE A 485 17.60 17.22 24.78
CA PHE A 485 17.20 15.80 24.79
C PHE A 485 15.91 15.54 24.02
N VAL A 486 15.00 16.51 24.02
CA VAL A 486 13.76 16.45 23.23
C VAL A 486 14.05 16.34 21.72
N PHE A 487 15.07 17.03 21.23
CA PHE A 487 15.41 17.02 19.80
C PHE A 487 16.10 15.73 19.38
N PHE A 488 16.90 15.09 20.25
CA PHE A 488 17.37 13.72 19.98
C PHE A 488 16.22 12.72 19.90
N ARG A 489 15.22 12.84 20.77
CA ARG A 489 14.00 12.01 20.72
C ARG A 489 13.18 12.30 19.46
N ALA A 490 13.13 13.54 19.00
CA ALA A 490 12.47 13.89 17.75
C ALA A 490 13.21 13.34 16.52
N LEU A 491 14.55 13.41 16.51
CA LEU A 491 15.38 12.78 15.48
C LEU A 491 15.22 11.26 15.47
N LYS A 492 15.07 10.65 16.66
CA LYS A 492 14.71 9.23 16.80
C LYS A 492 13.39 8.94 16.08
N ASN A 493 12.35 9.78 16.20
CA ASN A 493 11.06 9.60 15.50
C ASN A 493 11.09 9.95 14.01
N LEU A 494 12.06 10.76 13.57
CA LEU A 494 12.18 11.23 12.19
C LEU A 494 12.84 10.19 11.25
N HIS A 495 13.80 9.41 11.77
CA HIS A 495 14.56 8.39 11.02
C HIS A 495 15.19 8.91 9.71
N SER A 496 15.64 10.17 9.66
CA SER A 496 16.15 10.76 8.43
C SER A 496 17.65 10.47 8.21
N PRO A 497 18.06 9.85 7.09
CA PRO A 497 19.47 9.53 6.82
C PRO A 497 20.41 10.74 6.72
N SER A 498 19.90 11.92 6.37
CA SER A 498 20.68 13.17 6.35
C SER A 498 21.21 13.56 7.75
N THR A 499 20.55 13.08 8.80
CA THR A 499 20.90 13.39 10.19
C THR A 499 22.03 12.51 10.74
N ILE A 500 22.45 11.46 10.02
CA ILE A 500 23.49 10.50 10.45
C ILE A 500 24.77 11.23 10.86
N THR A 501 25.25 12.16 10.03
CA THR A 501 26.50 12.90 10.30
C THR A 501 26.41 13.71 11.59
N VAL A 502 25.27 14.36 11.84
CA VAL A 502 25.02 15.14 13.06
C VAL A 502 24.99 14.23 14.29
N LEU A 503 24.27 13.11 14.21
CA LEU A 503 24.18 12.14 15.30
C LEU A 503 25.56 11.53 15.63
N LEU A 504 26.35 11.15 14.62
CA LEU A 504 27.70 10.64 14.83
C LEU A 504 28.64 11.70 15.43
N ASN A 505 28.49 12.97 15.05
CA ASN A 505 29.24 14.06 15.70
C ASN A 505 28.93 14.13 17.20
N TYR A 506 27.67 13.98 17.62
CA TYR A 506 27.30 13.93 19.04
C TYR A 506 27.79 12.65 19.75
N VAL A 507 27.87 11.51 19.05
CA VAL A 507 28.49 10.29 19.58
C VAL A 507 29.97 10.52 19.91
N THR A 508 30.72 11.22 19.06
CA THR A 508 32.16 11.43 19.23
C THR A 508 32.49 12.63 20.13
N ASN A 509 31.79 13.75 19.96
CA ASN A 509 32.15 15.03 20.56
C ASN A 509 31.18 15.50 21.66
N GLY A 510 29.98 14.90 21.75
CA GLY A 510 29.00 15.23 22.77
C GLY A 510 29.35 14.70 24.16
N THR A 511 28.57 15.15 25.15
CA THR A 511 28.54 14.59 26.50
C THR A 511 28.14 13.12 26.48
N GLN A 512 28.38 12.38 27.57
CA GLN A 512 28.01 10.97 27.66
C GLN A 512 26.51 10.75 27.39
N LYS A 513 25.64 11.59 27.98
CA LYS A 513 24.18 11.50 27.82
C LYS A 513 23.72 11.86 26.40
N GLU A 514 24.29 12.91 25.80
CA GLU A 514 24.02 13.24 24.38
C GLU A 514 24.46 12.08 23.45
N GLY A 515 25.63 11.47 23.71
CA GLY A 515 26.10 10.31 22.96
C GLY A 515 25.17 9.09 23.07
N VAL A 516 24.64 8.81 24.26
CA VAL A 516 23.63 7.74 24.46
C VAL A 516 22.35 8.04 23.68
N LEU A 517 21.85 9.28 23.74
CA LEU A 517 20.65 9.69 23.01
C LEU A 517 20.85 9.65 21.49
N ALA A 518 22.03 10.05 21.01
CA ALA A 518 22.39 9.93 19.60
C ALA A 518 22.42 8.46 19.15
N TRP A 519 23.01 7.56 19.96
CA TRP A 519 22.97 6.12 19.67
C TRP A 519 21.55 5.55 19.65
N LYS A 520 20.65 6.02 20.53
CA LYS A 520 19.24 5.61 20.50
C LYS A 520 18.53 6.06 19.21
N ALA A 521 18.83 7.27 18.73
CA ALA A 521 18.30 7.76 17.46
C ALA A 521 18.83 6.92 16.29
N ILE A 522 20.14 6.66 16.25
CA ILE A 522 20.76 5.80 15.22
C ILE A 522 20.18 4.37 15.24
N LYS A 523 20.02 3.78 16.43
CA LYS A 523 19.43 2.43 16.55
C LYS A 523 18.00 2.37 15.99
N ALA A 524 17.21 3.43 16.13
CA ALA A 524 15.84 3.45 15.58
C ALA A 524 15.80 3.37 14.04
N PHE A 525 16.88 3.72 13.34
CA PHE A 525 16.90 3.69 11.87
C PHE A 525 16.75 2.28 11.31
N GLY A 526 17.23 1.28 12.05
CA GLY A 526 17.24 -0.14 11.68
C GLY A 526 18.36 -0.52 10.69
N PRO A 527 18.57 -1.82 10.47
CA PRO A 527 19.69 -2.35 9.69
C PRO A 527 19.81 -1.80 8.27
N ASP A 528 18.69 -1.50 7.61
CA ASP A 528 18.65 -0.97 6.23
C ASP A 528 19.37 0.38 6.07
N LEU A 529 19.55 1.12 7.15
CA LEU A 529 20.16 2.44 7.17
C LEU A 529 21.49 2.49 7.94
N TRP A 530 21.95 1.36 8.50
CA TRP A 530 23.23 1.26 9.21
C TRP A 530 24.39 1.04 8.25
N ASP A 531 24.78 2.11 7.58
CA ASP A 531 25.92 2.13 6.67
C ASP A 531 27.28 1.90 7.35
N GLU A 532 28.34 1.83 6.54
CA GLU A 532 29.71 1.59 7.02
C GLU A 532 30.19 2.66 8.02
N ARG A 533 29.71 3.90 7.92
CA ARG A 533 30.08 4.99 8.83
C ARG A 533 29.53 4.70 10.23
N ILE A 534 28.27 4.28 10.31
CA ILE A 534 27.62 3.87 11.56
C ILE A 534 28.31 2.64 12.15
N GLN A 535 28.56 1.61 11.34
CA GLN A 535 29.21 0.38 11.82
C GLN A 535 30.63 0.65 12.31
N SER A 536 31.42 1.47 11.61
CA SER A 536 32.76 1.88 12.04
C SER A 536 32.74 2.65 13.37
N ALA A 537 31.79 3.58 13.53
CA ALA A 537 31.58 4.27 14.80
C ALA A 537 31.14 3.33 15.93
N ALA A 538 30.32 2.33 15.62
CA ALA A 538 29.86 1.33 16.58
C ALA A 538 31.02 0.43 17.04
N VAL A 539 31.93 0.02 16.14
CA VAL A 539 33.16 -0.69 16.50
C VAL A 539 34.00 0.15 17.47
N LYS A 540 34.26 1.41 17.15
CA LYS A 540 35.03 2.32 18.02
C LYS A 540 34.37 2.48 19.40
N ALA A 541 33.06 2.66 19.44
CA ALA A 541 32.31 2.82 20.67
C ALA A 541 32.30 1.55 21.53
N PHE A 542 31.97 0.40 20.94
CA PHE A 542 31.85 -0.87 21.65
C PHE A 542 33.17 -1.30 22.29
N PHE A 543 34.26 -1.26 21.53
CA PHE A 543 35.60 -1.65 21.97
C PHE A 543 36.40 -0.51 22.62
N GLN A 544 35.84 0.71 22.71
CA GLN A 544 36.50 1.90 23.26
C GLN A 544 37.85 2.22 22.59
N LEU A 545 37.90 2.18 21.25
CA LEU A 545 39.16 2.30 20.50
C LEU A 545 39.70 3.73 20.39
N ASP A 546 38.86 4.74 20.56
CA ASP A 546 39.22 6.15 20.45
C ASP A 546 39.04 6.92 21.77
N ARG A 547 37.98 6.63 22.53
CA ARG A 547 37.73 7.22 23.85
C ARG A 547 36.96 6.28 24.77
N LYS A 548 36.82 6.70 26.03
CA LYS A 548 35.91 6.06 26.98
C LYS A 548 34.46 6.47 26.68
N TYR A 549 33.61 5.47 26.48
CA TYR A 549 32.17 5.62 26.31
C TYR A 549 31.39 5.17 27.55
N ASP A 550 30.21 5.76 27.75
CA ASP A 550 29.22 5.25 28.70
C ASP A 550 28.79 3.82 28.33
N SER A 551 28.51 2.99 29.33
CA SER A 551 28.14 1.58 29.12
C SER A 551 26.91 1.42 28.21
N SER A 552 25.96 2.36 28.27
CA SER A 552 24.74 2.35 27.47
C SER A 552 25.01 2.68 26.01
N SER A 553 26.01 3.52 25.73
CA SER A 553 26.51 3.75 24.36
C SER A 553 27.17 2.48 23.81
N ARG A 554 27.96 1.78 24.64
CA ARG A 554 28.62 0.53 24.23
C ARG A 554 27.61 -0.56 23.93
N THR A 555 26.56 -0.72 24.73
CA THR A 555 25.52 -1.74 24.50
C THR A 555 24.64 -1.43 23.30
N LEU A 556 24.33 -0.16 23.03
CA LEU A 556 23.63 0.24 21.78
C LEU A 556 24.49 0.00 20.55
N ALA A 557 25.78 0.31 20.62
CA ALA A 557 26.74 -0.01 19.57
C ALA A 557 26.84 -1.54 19.36
N ALA A 558 26.81 -2.33 20.43
CA ALA A 558 26.76 -3.79 20.35
C ALA A 558 25.50 -4.28 19.62
N ASP A 559 24.33 -3.71 19.93
CA ASP A 559 23.09 -4.06 19.22
C ASP A 559 23.23 -3.83 17.72
N ILE A 560 23.72 -2.67 17.30
CA ILE A 560 23.96 -2.35 15.88
C ILE A 560 24.89 -3.38 15.24
N LEU A 561 26.05 -3.66 15.86
CA LEU A 561 27.03 -4.62 15.31
C LEU A 561 26.48 -6.05 15.19
N ILE A 562 25.68 -6.48 16.16
CA ILE A 562 25.13 -7.85 16.23
C ILE A 562 23.93 -7.99 15.29
N GLU A 563 23.06 -6.98 15.21
CA GLU A 563 21.86 -6.98 14.37
C GLU A 563 22.18 -6.68 12.88
N SER A 564 23.34 -6.10 12.58
CA SER A 564 23.89 -5.94 11.22
C SER A 564 24.41 -7.25 10.57
N GLN A 565 24.12 -8.42 11.14
CA GLN A 565 24.63 -9.73 10.66
C GLN A 565 26.18 -9.78 10.58
N PRO A 566 26.88 -9.81 11.72
CA PRO A 566 28.33 -9.69 11.77
C PRO A 566 29.04 -10.80 10.98
N ASN A 567 30.13 -10.44 10.31
CA ASN A 567 31.03 -11.40 9.66
C ASN A 567 31.86 -12.20 10.70
N ASP A 568 32.56 -13.25 10.26
CA ASP A 568 33.31 -14.15 11.16
C ASP A 568 34.38 -13.42 11.97
N ARG A 569 35.04 -12.42 11.38
CA ARG A 569 36.07 -11.62 12.05
C ARG A 569 35.46 -10.79 13.18
N LEU A 570 34.38 -10.07 12.91
CA LEU A 570 33.69 -9.26 13.92
C LEU A 570 33.11 -10.14 15.04
N LEU A 571 32.54 -11.30 14.70
CA LEU A 571 32.11 -12.27 15.71
C LEU A 571 33.28 -12.75 16.58
N GLU A 572 34.42 -13.05 15.97
CA GLU A 572 35.64 -13.45 16.70
C GLU A 572 36.13 -12.32 17.62
N ASP A 573 36.14 -11.07 17.15
CA ASP A 573 36.53 -9.91 17.94
C ASP A 573 35.58 -9.68 19.15
N ILE A 574 34.26 -9.79 18.95
CA ILE A 574 33.27 -9.65 20.05
C ILE A 574 33.39 -10.81 21.05
N LEU A 575 33.62 -12.04 20.58
CA LEU A 575 33.82 -13.19 21.47
C LEU A 575 35.12 -13.06 22.26
N ASN A 576 36.22 -12.65 21.61
CA ASN A 576 37.49 -12.39 22.28
C ASN A 576 37.40 -11.26 23.32
N PHE A 577 36.52 -10.28 23.10
CA PHE A 577 36.26 -9.24 24.10
C PHE A 577 35.71 -9.81 25.42
N LEU A 578 34.96 -10.92 25.40
CA LEU A 578 34.43 -11.56 26.62
C LEU A 578 35.55 -12.01 27.58
N ILE A 579 36.67 -12.47 27.03
CA ILE A 579 37.86 -12.91 27.79
C ILE A 579 38.93 -11.82 27.95
N GLY A 580 38.69 -10.63 27.42
CA GLY A 580 39.61 -9.49 27.53
C GLY A 580 39.73 -8.96 28.95
N THR A 581 40.64 -8.00 29.16
CA THR A 581 40.91 -7.38 30.47
C THR A 581 39.99 -6.22 30.82
N ASP A 582 39.06 -5.83 29.93
CA ASP A 582 38.12 -4.74 30.17
C ASP A 582 37.27 -4.98 31.45
N PRO A 583 37.23 -4.04 32.40
CA PRO A 583 36.50 -4.20 33.66
C PRO A 583 34.98 -4.03 33.53
N ALA A 584 34.45 -3.64 32.36
CA ALA A 584 33.02 -3.46 32.11
C ALA A 584 32.28 -4.80 31.95
N TYR A 585 32.21 -5.57 33.04
CA TYR A 585 31.63 -6.91 33.02
C TYR A 585 30.16 -6.94 32.59
N GLU A 586 29.40 -5.89 32.87
CA GLU A 586 28.00 -5.79 32.43
C GLU A 586 27.88 -5.64 30.90
N VAL A 587 28.81 -4.94 30.26
CA VAL A 587 28.86 -4.84 28.78
C VAL A 587 29.25 -6.18 28.17
N LYS A 588 30.20 -6.92 28.78
CA LYS A 588 30.57 -8.28 28.36
C LYS A 588 29.39 -9.23 28.47
N GLN A 589 28.70 -9.22 29.61
CA GLN A 589 27.53 -10.06 29.82
C GLN A 589 26.41 -9.71 28.84
N TYR A 590 26.15 -8.42 28.62
CA TYR A 590 25.18 -7.98 27.63
C TYR A 590 25.48 -8.52 26.22
N ALA A 591 26.73 -8.37 25.75
CA ALA A 591 27.15 -8.86 24.44
C ALA A 591 27.04 -10.38 24.33
N ASN A 592 27.46 -11.12 25.37
CA ASN A 592 27.32 -12.57 25.44
C ASN A 592 25.85 -13.02 25.33
N ARG A 593 24.94 -12.34 26.04
CA ARG A 593 23.51 -12.64 25.99
C ARG A 593 22.90 -12.30 24.63
N LYS A 594 23.27 -11.19 24.01
CA LYS A 594 22.81 -10.82 22.66
C LYS A 594 23.29 -11.79 21.57
N ILE A 595 24.56 -12.23 21.63
CA ILE A 595 25.06 -13.28 20.72
C ILE A 595 24.31 -14.59 20.95
N GLY A 596 24.10 -14.98 22.21
CA GLY A 596 23.32 -16.17 22.56
C GLY A 596 21.92 -16.12 21.96
N MET A 597 21.21 -15.01 22.12
CA MET A 597 19.88 -14.78 21.57
C MET A 597 19.86 -14.91 20.03
N LEU A 598 20.82 -14.29 19.34
CA LEU A 598 20.95 -14.39 17.89
C LEU A 598 21.27 -15.83 17.45
N ALA A 599 22.13 -16.53 18.19
CA ALA A 599 22.45 -17.94 17.93
C ALA A 599 21.27 -18.87 18.25
N ASP A 600 20.36 -18.53 19.16
CA ASP A 600 19.15 -19.28 19.46
C ASP A 600 18.12 -19.15 18.33
N GLU A 601 18.13 -18.03 17.62
CA GLU A 601 17.22 -17.73 16.49
C GLU A 601 17.73 -18.28 15.15
N ASP A 602 19.04 -18.25 14.89
CA ASP A 602 19.64 -18.69 13.61
C ASP A 602 20.67 -19.82 13.77
N ASN A 603 20.36 -20.99 13.21
CA ASN A 603 21.24 -22.17 13.20
C ASN A 603 22.58 -21.93 12.49
N THR A 604 22.61 -21.09 11.45
CA THR A 604 23.83 -20.74 10.71
C THR A 604 24.76 -19.92 11.59
N ILE A 605 24.22 -18.91 12.26
CA ILE A 605 24.99 -18.09 13.21
C ILE A 605 25.45 -18.95 14.39
N ARG A 606 24.59 -19.85 14.91
CA ARG A 606 24.97 -20.80 15.95
C ARG A 606 26.18 -21.64 15.54
N ALA A 607 26.18 -22.19 14.33
CA ALA A 607 27.30 -22.98 13.83
C ALA A 607 28.59 -22.15 13.71
N ARG A 608 28.50 -20.90 13.23
CA ARG A 608 29.63 -19.96 13.12
C ARG A 608 30.20 -19.62 14.50
N VAL A 609 29.35 -19.27 15.47
CA VAL A 609 29.75 -18.99 16.86
C VAL A 609 30.42 -20.22 17.50
N GLN A 610 29.83 -21.40 17.37
CA GLN A 610 30.42 -22.64 17.89
C GLN A 610 31.78 -22.97 17.27
N LYS A 611 31.95 -22.73 15.97
CA LYS A 611 33.23 -22.92 15.27
C LYS A 611 34.31 -22.01 15.83
N ILE A 612 34.00 -20.71 16.03
CA ILE A 612 34.94 -19.74 16.61
C ILE A 612 35.31 -20.13 18.04
N ILE A 613 34.32 -20.48 18.88
CA ILE A 613 34.55 -20.92 20.26
C ILE A 613 35.47 -22.14 20.28
N ARG A 614 35.18 -23.19 19.51
CA ARG A 614 35.98 -24.43 19.48
C ARG A 614 37.44 -24.21 19.06
N LYS A 615 37.69 -23.23 18.19
CA LYS A 615 39.03 -22.89 17.71
C LYS A 615 39.89 -22.20 18.78
N ASN A 616 39.29 -21.55 19.77
CA ASN A 616 39.99 -20.79 20.80
C ASN A 616 39.84 -21.46 22.19
N PRO A 617 40.85 -22.19 22.70
CA PRO A 617 40.78 -22.85 24.00
C PRO A 617 40.53 -21.91 25.19
N LYS A 618 40.93 -20.63 25.07
CA LYS A 618 40.67 -19.62 26.12
C LYS A 618 39.20 -19.19 26.16
N LEU A 619 38.50 -19.28 25.04
CA LEU A 619 37.04 -19.10 24.98
C LEU A 619 36.29 -20.39 25.32
N ASN A 620 36.78 -21.54 24.86
CA ASN A 620 36.13 -22.85 25.04
C ASN A 620 36.35 -23.43 26.45
N ASN A 621 35.94 -22.67 27.48
CA ASN A 621 35.90 -23.12 28.86
C ASN A 621 34.82 -22.34 29.62
N TYR A 622 34.39 -22.87 30.77
CA TYR A 622 33.33 -22.28 31.59
C TYR A 622 33.67 -20.88 32.09
N HIS A 623 34.95 -20.54 32.26
CA HIS A 623 35.37 -19.22 32.72
C HIS A 623 35.23 -18.16 31.61
N GLY A 624 35.52 -18.51 30.35
CA GLY A 624 35.46 -17.59 29.21
C GLY A 624 34.03 -17.27 28.74
N LEU A 625 33.10 -18.22 28.84
CA LEU A 625 31.70 -18.06 28.39
C LEU A 625 30.73 -17.63 29.50
N ALA A 626 31.21 -17.45 30.73
CA ALA A 626 30.43 -16.97 31.87
C ALA A 626 30.98 -15.65 32.43
N PRO A 627 30.85 -14.51 31.70
CA PRO A 627 31.29 -13.22 32.22
C PRO A 627 30.55 -12.84 33.50
N ARG A 628 31.25 -12.14 34.39
CA ARG A 628 30.78 -11.74 35.73
C ARG A 628 29.80 -10.56 35.65
N GLY A 629 28.57 -10.75 35.16
CA GLY A 629 27.56 -9.69 35.08
C GLY A 629 26.12 -10.17 35.18
N LEU A 630 25.20 -9.25 35.45
CA LEU A 630 23.77 -9.51 35.63
C LEU A 630 22.91 -9.03 34.45
N SER A 631 23.49 -8.34 33.47
CA SER A 631 22.80 -7.90 32.26
C SER A 631 22.18 -9.08 31.51
N LEU A 632 21.04 -8.83 30.86
CA LEU A 632 20.16 -9.85 30.32
C LEU A 632 19.69 -9.47 28.92
N ALA A 633 19.59 -10.46 28.05
CA ALA A 633 18.85 -10.38 26.80
C ALA A 633 18.14 -11.73 26.62
N LEU A 634 16.85 -11.71 26.33
CA LEU A 634 16.05 -12.91 26.13
C LEU A 634 14.94 -12.66 25.11
N THR A 635 14.66 -13.67 24.29
CA THR A 635 13.50 -13.73 23.41
C THR A 635 12.54 -14.80 23.94
N ARG A 636 11.25 -14.47 24.08
CA ARG A 636 10.19 -15.43 24.43
C ARG A 636 9.06 -15.35 23.44
N ARG A 637 8.77 -16.47 22.77
CA ARG A 637 7.61 -16.57 21.89
C ARG A 637 6.33 -16.62 22.72
N PHE A 638 5.37 -15.76 22.40
CA PHE A 638 4.02 -15.77 23.00
C PHE A 638 2.93 -16.12 22.00
N MET A 639 3.24 -16.03 20.70
CA MET A 639 2.34 -16.35 19.61
C MET A 639 3.08 -17.14 18.54
N SER A 640 2.46 -18.22 18.07
CA SER A 640 2.90 -18.99 16.91
C SER A 640 1.67 -19.26 16.05
N ASN A 641 1.65 -18.76 14.83
CA ASN A 641 0.60 -19.07 13.87
C ASN A 641 1.23 -19.34 12.48
N PRO A 642 0.50 -19.95 11.52
CA PRO A 642 1.05 -20.27 10.20
C PRO A 642 1.54 -19.06 9.38
N TYR A 643 1.03 -17.87 9.69
CA TYR A 643 1.23 -16.63 8.94
C TYR A 643 2.22 -15.65 9.59
N SER A 644 2.34 -15.69 10.92
CA SER A 644 3.20 -14.80 11.73
C SER A 644 3.49 -15.40 13.11
N ASN A 645 4.67 -15.09 13.64
CA ASN A 645 5.05 -15.38 15.01
C ASN A 645 5.15 -14.09 15.80
N GLY A 646 4.90 -14.17 17.11
CA GLY A 646 5.04 -13.06 18.03
C GLY A 646 5.98 -13.40 19.18
N SER A 647 6.93 -12.50 19.41
CA SER A 647 8.00 -12.64 20.39
C SER A 647 8.07 -11.43 21.30
N LEU A 648 8.32 -11.67 22.59
CA LEU A 648 8.74 -10.65 23.55
C LEU A 648 10.25 -10.68 23.64
N VAL A 649 10.90 -9.61 23.20
CA VAL A 649 12.34 -9.43 23.36
C VAL A 649 12.55 -8.53 24.57
N THR A 650 13.24 -9.03 25.59
CA THR A 650 13.55 -8.25 26.79
C THR A 650 15.05 -8.11 26.90
N VAL A 651 15.49 -6.87 27.05
CA VAL A 651 16.89 -6.51 27.18
C VAL A 651 17.04 -5.64 28.42
N GLN A 652 17.98 -5.98 29.30
CA GLN A 652 18.23 -5.26 30.54
C GLN A 652 19.73 -5.08 30.77
N GLU A 653 20.16 -3.82 30.77
CA GLU A 653 21.49 -3.38 31.17
C GLU A 653 21.50 -3.12 32.68
N MET A 654 22.47 -3.71 33.36
CA MET A 654 22.68 -3.53 34.80
C MET A 654 23.89 -2.62 35.05
N LYS A 655 23.85 -1.88 36.17
CA LYS A 655 25.00 -1.14 36.71
C LYS A 655 24.94 -1.19 38.23
N SER A 656 26.04 -1.61 38.87
CA SER A 656 26.14 -1.68 40.33
C SER A 656 25.02 -2.50 41.01
N GLY A 657 24.54 -3.56 40.36
CA GLY A 657 23.47 -4.41 40.87
C GLY A 657 22.04 -3.87 40.70
N ILE A 658 21.87 -2.70 40.09
CA ILE A 658 20.57 -2.09 39.79
C ILE A 658 20.38 -2.06 38.28
N ALA A 659 19.12 -2.15 37.81
CA ALA A 659 18.82 -1.87 36.41
C ALA A 659 19.28 -0.44 36.07
N LYS A 660 19.97 -0.27 34.94
CA LYS A 660 20.33 1.05 34.39
C LYS A 660 19.43 1.42 33.23
N ARG A 661 19.23 0.47 32.31
CA ARG A 661 18.35 0.58 31.14
C ARG A 661 17.69 -0.75 30.87
N GLY A 662 16.40 -0.74 30.53
CA GLY A 662 15.71 -1.94 30.07
C GLY A 662 14.72 -1.62 28.96
N THR A 663 14.53 -2.55 28.04
CA THR A 663 13.46 -2.52 27.04
C THR A 663 12.71 -3.85 27.03
N VAL A 664 11.41 -3.75 26.79
CA VAL A 664 10.55 -4.88 26.43
C VAL A 664 9.90 -4.55 25.11
N ASP A 665 10.24 -5.34 24.10
CA ASP A 665 9.85 -5.12 22.72
C ASP A 665 8.91 -6.26 22.28
N VAL A 666 7.77 -5.89 21.71
CA VAL A 666 6.84 -6.81 21.05
C VAL A 666 7.22 -6.86 19.59
N VAL A 667 7.76 -8.00 19.18
CA VAL A 667 8.28 -8.22 17.83
C VAL A 667 7.37 -9.21 17.10
N LEU A 668 7.10 -8.91 15.83
CA LEU A 668 6.45 -9.83 14.91
C LEU A 668 7.42 -10.31 13.84
N ASP A 669 7.35 -11.60 13.56
CA ASP A 669 8.22 -12.28 12.62
C ASP A 669 7.40 -13.00 11.55
N LYS A 670 7.79 -12.86 10.28
CA LYS A 670 7.20 -13.58 9.14
C LYS A 670 8.21 -13.77 8.02
N HIS A 671 8.40 -15.01 7.57
CA HIS A 671 9.25 -15.37 6.42
C HIS A 671 10.63 -14.68 6.38
N GLY A 672 11.30 -14.57 7.53
CA GLY A 672 12.62 -13.92 7.65
C GLY A 672 12.58 -12.40 7.80
N PHE A 673 11.40 -11.78 7.80
CA PHE A 673 11.18 -10.38 8.13
C PHE A 673 10.74 -10.24 9.58
N SER A 674 11.40 -9.37 10.34
CA SER A 674 11.13 -9.10 11.76
C SER A 674 10.90 -7.61 11.98
N LYS A 675 9.87 -7.25 12.76
CA LYS A 675 9.57 -5.85 13.07
C LYS A 675 9.04 -5.68 14.49
N GLU A 676 9.58 -4.68 15.18
CA GLU A 676 9.05 -4.17 16.44
C GLU A 676 7.72 -3.45 16.19
N LEU A 677 6.65 -3.92 16.84
CA LEU A 677 5.36 -3.22 16.90
C LEU A 677 5.27 -2.22 18.04
N PHE A 678 5.87 -2.57 19.17
CA PHE A 678 5.80 -1.79 20.40
C PHE A 678 7.07 -1.99 21.20
N SER A 679 7.59 -0.91 21.76
CA SER A 679 8.70 -0.95 22.72
C SER A 679 8.32 -0.15 23.96
N SER A 680 8.62 -0.71 25.12
CA SER A 680 8.54 0.00 26.40
C SER A 680 9.91 0.01 27.05
N GLY A 681 10.44 1.20 27.34
CA GLY A 681 11.75 1.39 27.94
C GLY A 681 11.70 1.96 29.36
N THR A 682 12.67 1.60 30.19
CA THR A 682 12.91 2.23 31.50
C THR A 682 14.39 2.58 31.64
N GLU A 683 14.67 3.75 32.21
CA GLU A 683 16.03 4.17 32.57
C GLU A 683 16.09 4.75 33.98
N THR A 684 17.21 4.51 34.63
CA THR A 684 17.49 4.87 36.03
C THR A 684 18.88 5.50 36.08
N GLU A 685 18.94 6.75 36.55
CA GLU A 685 20.19 7.48 36.77
C GLU A 685 20.43 7.65 38.28
N GLU A 686 21.68 7.49 38.72
CA GLU A 686 22.10 7.51 40.14
C GLU A 686 21.83 8.84 40.88
N ASN A 687 21.35 9.91 40.21
CA ASN A 687 21.17 11.24 40.82
C ASN A 687 19.96 12.07 40.32
N SER A 688 18.94 11.47 39.68
CA SER A 688 17.72 12.21 39.33
C SER A 688 16.45 11.40 39.51
N LYS A 689 15.33 12.10 39.72
CA LYS A 689 13.97 11.53 39.82
C LYS A 689 13.78 10.52 38.69
N THR A 690 13.21 9.35 39.01
CA THR A 690 12.87 8.33 38.03
C THR A 690 12.05 8.94 36.89
N HIS A 691 12.66 9.19 35.74
CA HIS A 691 11.95 9.61 34.55
C HIS A 691 11.26 8.39 33.95
N ARG A 692 9.99 8.16 34.32
CA ARG A 692 9.10 7.29 33.56
C ARG A 692 8.81 7.96 32.23
N THR A 693 9.67 7.74 31.25
CA THR A 693 9.38 8.11 29.87
C THR A 693 8.59 6.95 29.27
N LEU A 694 7.27 7.11 29.19
CA LEU A 694 6.44 6.21 28.38
C LEU A 694 6.74 6.56 26.92
N LEU A 695 7.85 6.02 26.41
CA LEU A 695 8.24 6.14 25.01
C LEU A 695 7.34 5.20 24.23
N ILE A 696 6.23 5.70 23.71
CA ILE A 696 5.56 4.99 22.63
C ILE A 696 6.45 5.19 21.41
N ASN A 697 7.29 4.20 21.10
CA ASN A 697 7.89 4.10 19.78
C ASN A 697 6.72 3.99 18.80
N ALA A 698 6.45 5.06 18.06
CA ALA A 698 5.46 5.10 16.99
C ALA A 698 6.01 4.37 15.74
N SER A 699 6.41 3.11 15.93
CA SER A 699 6.66 2.15 14.85
C SER A 699 5.34 1.71 14.20
N LEU A 700 4.19 2.02 14.83
CA LEU A 700 2.82 1.83 14.35
C LEU A 700 2.34 2.96 13.43
#